data_AF-A0A0K3BJN3-F1
#
_entry.id   AF-A0A0K3BJN3-F1
#
_cell.length_a   1.000
_cell.length_b   1.000
_cell.length_c   1.000
_cell.angle_alpha   90.00
_cell.angle_beta   90.00
_cell.angle_gamma   90.00
#
_symmetry.space_group_name_H-M   'P 1'
#
loop_
_entity.id
_entity.type
_entity.pdbx_description
1 polymer ?
#
loop_
_entity_poly.entity_id
_entity_poly.type
_entity_poly.pdbx_seq_one_letter_code
_entity_poly.pdbx_strand_id
1 'polypeptide(L)'
;MSKRIGVSGSAVFAVEDGPDRTWHVEQDVPVDGQVVTLPDGREVKQVPQAELESVFTLHTVDADGVDVADADPMAGHLAAAGTVVRQLREVARDERLAVWFPSMLSEAAPEGDPNTASGALLASLGASLAGAAPDGWSELTLECEALVSRMVLTVTVTMADGAVLHWSPPPMVSQWLHRLRMRDYHPGRGVWFRARFELTPNAPVVRDVDALSPLSFMTDAEDCADELRLLPRNADSVPRWLLDAAVRSQQAGRSGYAEEPVAAARPEMVPLFDGRDETGQPSWYRPVLGAVEQQAVLEYLRSAPLVLSARGFARDELAGTDNAVPMGFHTDGQFVWSSASGYYLEKHGVPPALALVEHIRAARHRLPGTVPALALDRASALAMGRPWDEAEADVKANQALGPVESAVITHRISPRFYSVFAEREGAWCLVRDGDRYRVHRSGDPRSAVLFDDVRQAAVYLAGQLAADGPSMEYELGEEIPAWQSPLVVLSDDPPVESFAAISTVMVQNIEVDRHGGPEGNLVYVADTPFEQRGLPAEYANRPYHRYRISGDPWRVVSVVSAAGGQGYLLPKPLDEYVRSGYIEEITPTGPAHPGLPPINDGMRAAAAENPNGWVYCADPDVDPRFIDGIPLPVLLGGYKVGPDGQLTGETYINEDYRPSPRLRGYPEPRTDFELVLGYVAAGWLSHPSILPVTLDAPFLLQTDGNRGLRIGVDGNGREFLVVYSSPGFVPPNTQDIMQSTGRELAPALAGLTVIVNPGGNFGIELPGDDIMRAAGVPQQA
;
A
#
# COMPACT_ATOMS: atom_id res chain seq x y z
N MET A 1 4.22 9.43 41.67
CA MET A 1 3.30 8.92 40.62
C MET A 1 2.60 7.71 41.19
N SER A 2 1.27 7.70 41.23
CA SER A 2 0.51 6.54 41.71
C SER A 2 0.79 5.35 40.78
N LYS A 3 1.23 4.22 41.36
CA LYS A 3 1.50 3.00 40.58
C LYS A 3 0.16 2.31 40.29
N ARG A 4 -0.11 2.01 39.02
CA ARG A 4 -1.23 1.16 38.63
C ARG A 4 -0.87 -0.30 38.84
N ILE A 5 -1.87 -1.06 39.25
CA ILE A 5 -1.74 -2.45 39.67
C ILE A 5 -2.64 -3.29 38.77
N GLY A 6 -2.04 -4.27 38.12
CA GLY A 6 -2.74 -5.31 37.35
C GLY A 6 -2.89 -6.57 38.19
N VAL A 7 -4.02 -7.26 38.00
CA VAL A 7 -4.27 -8.59 38.58
C VAL A 7 -4.66 -9.57 37.50
N SER A 8 -4.07 -10.78 37.55
CA SER A 8 -4.48 -11.93 36.75
C SER A 8 -4.40 -13.19 37.61
N GLY A 9 -5.54 -13.79 37.94
CA GLY A 9 -5.60 -14.93 38.86
C GLY A 9 -5.03 -14.58 40.25
N SER A 10 -4.00 -15.30 40.70
CA SER A 10 -3.31 -15.00 41.97
C SER A 10 -2.12 -14.03 41.83
N ALA A 11 -1.77 -13.62 40.60
CA ALA A 11 -0.65 -12.73 40.34
C ALA A 11 -1.07 -11.26 40.45
N VAL A 12 -0.25 -10.46 41.15
CA VAL A 12 -0.39 -9.00 41.28
C VAL A 12 0.92 -8.36 40.86
N PHE A 13 0.85 -7.35 40.00
CA PHE A 13 2.04 -6.72 39.42
C PHE A 13 1.76 -5.26 39.06
N ALA A 14 2.83 -4.47 38.89
CA ALA A 14 2.72 -3.11 38.40
C ALA A 14 2.42 -3.11 36.89
N VAL A 15 1.63 -2.14 36.43
CA VAL A 15 1.33 -1.93 35.02
C VAL A 15 1.61 -0.49 34.61
N GLU A 16 2.09 -0.30 33.38
CA GLU A 16 2.26 1.00 32.72
C GLU A 16 1.30 1.10 31.52
N ASP A 17 0.85 2.31 31.20
CA ASP A 17 -0.02 2.54 30.02
C ASP A 17 0.68 2.12 28.72
N GLY A 18 -0.03 1.32 27.91
CA GLY A 18 0.35 0.99 26.54
C GLY A 18 -0.60 1.61 25.51
N PRO A 19 -0.22 1.60 24.22
CA PRO A 19 -1.10 2.06 23.15
C PRO A 19 -2.33 1.14 22.99
N ASP A 20 -3.38 1.61 22.32
CA ASP A 20 -4.50 0.78 21.85
C ASP A 20 -5.15 -0.14 22.91
N ARG A 21 -5.41 0.38 24.13
CA ARG A 21 -5.99 -0.37 25.26
C ARG A 21 -5.14 -1.57 25.69
N THR A 22 -3.83 -1.40 25.69
CA THR A 22 -2.90 -2.39 26.22
C THR A 22 -2.17 -1.85 27.45
N TRP A 23 -1.57 -2.76 28.21
CA TRP A 23 -0.74 -2.48 29.36
C TRP A 23 0.66 -3.02 29.12
N HIS A 24 1.66 -2.28 29.55
CA HIS A 24 3.03 -2.74 29.60
C HIS A 24 3.33 -3.32 30.98
N VAL A 25 3.92 -4.52 31.01
CA VAL A 25 4.32 -5.23 32.24
C VAL A 25 5.73 -5.79 32.11
N GLU A 26 6.36 -6.09 33.25
CA GLU A 26 7.68 -6.73 33.26
C GLU A 26 7.63 -8.11 32.59
N GLN A 27 8.75 -8.53 31.98
CA GLN A 27 8.82 -9.71 31.12
C GLN A 27 8.58 -11.03 31.88
N ASP A 28 8.92 -11.06 33.17
CA ASP A 28 8.81 -12.22 34.05
C ASP A 28 7.38 -12.42 34.60
N VAL A 29 6.49 -11.45 34.41
CA VAL A 29 5.09 -11.56 34.82
C VAL A 29 4.42 -12.73 34.08
N PRO A 30 3.68 -13.62 34.80
CA PRO A 30 3.09 -14.83 34.24
C PRO A 30 1.77 -14.54 33.51
N VAL A 31 1.81 -13.61 32.57
CA VAL A 31 0.70 -13.28 31.66
C VAL A 31 1.15 -13.42 30.21
N ASP A 32 0.19 -13.78 29.35
CA ASP A 32 0.39 -13.84 27.91
C ASP A 32 0.40 -12.42 27.33
N GLY A 33 1.37 -12.15 26.47
CA GLY A 33 1.57 -10.83 25.89
C GLY A 33 2.69 -10.81 24.87
N GLN A 34 2.68 -9.80 24.00
CA GLN A 34 3.73 -9.62 23.00
C GLN A 34 4.91 -8.89 23.62
N VAL A 35 6.13 -9.42 23.50
CA VAL A 35 7.32 -8.68 23.93
C VAL A 35 7.59 -7.53 22.95
N VAL A 36 7.70 -6.32 23.48
CA VAL A 36 7.98 -5.09 22.73
C VAL A 36 9.12 -4.31 23.38
N THR A 37 9.89 -3.61 22.57
CA THR A 37 10.94 -2.70 23.05
C THR A 37 10.38 -1.27 23.06
N LEU A 38 10.36 -0.65 24.23
CA LEU A 38 9.92 0.74 24.40
C LEU A 38 10.96 1.73 23.84
N PRO A 39 10.59 2.99 23.57
CA PRO A 39 11.52 4.01 23.07
C PRO A 39 12.72 4.28 24.00
N ASP A 40 12.61 3.95 25.29
CA ASP A 40 13.67 4.06 26.29
C ASP A 40 14.63 2.84 26.32
N GLY A 41 14.39 1.84 25.47
CA GLY A 41 15.19 0.62 25.36
C GLY A 41 14.79 -0.50 26.31
N ARG A 42 13.79 -0.32 27.18
CA ARG A 42 13.27 -1.40 28.03
C ARG A 42 12.50 -2.42 27.20
N GLU A 43 12.72 -3.71 27.45
CA GLU A 43 11.87 -4.78 26.93
C GLU A 43 10.75 -5.08 27.93
N VAL A 44 9.50 -4.96 27.48
CA VAL A 44 8.30 -5.19 28.29
C VAL A 44 7.35 -6.13 27.55
N LYS A 45 6.45 -6.79 28.28
CA LYS A 45 5.30 -7.47 27.66
C LYS A 45 4.16 -6.48 27.49
N GLN A 46 3.64 -6.37 26.28
CA GLN A 46 2.41 -5.66 25.95
C GLN A 46 1.23 -6.64 26.05
N VAL A 47 0.31 -6.36 26.97
CA VAL A 47 -0.82 -7.23 27.34
C VAL A 47 -2.13 -6.49 27.02
N PRO A 48 -3.06 -7.08 26.27
CA PRO A 48 -4.38 -6.50 26.05
C PRO A 48 -5.13 -6.26 27.37
N GLN A 49 -5.90 -5.18 27.49
CA GLN A 49 -6.71 -4.91 28.68
C GLN A 49 -7.65 -6.07 29.04
N ALA A 50 -8.16 -6.79 28.04
CA ALA A 50 -9.06 -7.94 28.19
C ALA A 50 -8.44 -9.13 28.94
N GLU A 51 -7.11 -9.27 28.89
CA GLU A 51 -6.37 -10.39 29.50
C GLU A 51 -6.13 -10.17 31.00
N LEU A 52 -6.33 -8.94 31.49
CA LEU A 52 -6.21 -8.62 32.90
C LEU A 52 -7.58 -8.67 33.57
N GLU A 53 -7.67 -9.37 34.70
CA GLU A 53 -8.90 -9.46 35.48
C GLU A 53 -9.32 -8.10 36.03
N SER A 54 -8.34 -7.29 36.47
CA SER A 54 -8.57 -5.92 36.90
C SER A 54 -7.31 -5.07 36.81
N VAL A 55 -7.51 -3.77 36.60
CA VAL A 55 -6.47 -2.75 36.74
C VAL A 55 -6.99 -1.61 37.59
N PHE A 56 -6.24 -1.23 38.63
CA PHE A 56 -6.64 -0.18 39.57
C PHE A 56 -5.43 0.54 40.17
N THR A 57 -5.66 1.69 40.79
CA THR A 57 -4.72 2.36 41.69
C THR A 57 -5.05 2.01 43.14
N LEU A 58 -4.02 1.95 43.98
CA LEU A 58 -4.16 1.67 45.40
C LEU A 58 -3.37 2.67 46.22
N HIS A 59 -4.05 3.31 47.16
CA HIS A 59 -3.54 4.37 48.00
C HIS A 59 -3.71 3.98 49.46
N THR A 60 -2.76 4.36 50.31
CA THR A 60 -2.94 4.34 51.77
C THR A 60 -3.04 5.78 52.22
N VAL A 61 -4.18 6.15 52.79
CA VAL A 61 -4.49 7.51 53.21
C VAL A 61 -4.70 7.57 54.72
N ASP A 62 -4.43 8.72 55.34
CA ASP A 62 -4.70 8.94 56.76
C ASP A 62 -6.18 9.24 57.06
N ALA A 63 -6.48 9.66 58.30
CA ALA A 63 -7.83 10.01 58.73
C ALA A 63 -8.46 11.17 57.94
N ASP A 64 -7.62 12.10 57.46
CA ASP A 64 -7.99 13.30 56.71
C ASP A 64 -8.03 13.05 55.19
N GLY A 65 -7.63 11.85 54.75
CA GLY A 65 -7.62 11.45 53.34
C GLY A 65 -6.33 11.83 52.59
N VAL A 66 -5.25 12.14 53.30
CA VAL A 66 -3.95 12.48 52.70
C VAL A 66 -3.12 11.20 52.51
N ASP A 67 -2.50 11.06 51.34
CA ASP A 67 -1.61 9.93 51.02
C ASP A 67 -0.45 9.82 52.03
N VAL A 68 -0.24 8.62 52.57
CA VAL A 68 0.88 8.27 53.45
C VAL A 68 2.13 8.00 52.61
N ALA A 69 3.13 8.89 52.69
CA ALA A 69 4.28 8.91 51.77
C ALA A 69 5.11 7.61 51.73
N ASP A 70 5.25 6.92 52.87
CA ASP A 70 6.09 5.72 53.01
C ASP A 70 5.29 4.40 52.87
N ALA A 71 4.03 4.45 52.44
CA ALA A 71 3.21 3.26 52.27
C ALA A 71 3.51 2.56 50.94
N ASP A 72 3.98 1.31 51.01
CA ASP A 72 4.11 0.44 49.83
C ASP A 72 2.77 -0.27 49.56
N PRO A 73 2.06 0.06 48.46
CA PRO A 73 0.79 -0.59 48.14
C PRO A 73 0.93 -2.07 47.82
N MET A 74 2.11 -2.57 47.40
CA MET A 74 2.31 -4.00 47.09
C MET A 74 2.45 -4.85 48.34
N ALA A 75 3.22 -4.39 49.33
CA ALA A 75 3.47 -5.10 50.58
C ALA A 75 2.39 -4.87 51.64
N GLY A 76 1.60 -3.80 51.50
CA GLY A 76 0.73 -3.29 52.55
C GLY A 76 1.49 -2.40 53.55
N HIS A 77 0.76 -1.75 54.45
CA HIS A 77 1.31 -0.79 55.40
C HIS A 77 0.63 -0.89 56.77
N LEU A 78 1.40 -1.23 57.80
CA LEU A 78 0.94 -1.19 59.20
C LEU A 78 1.26 0.18 59.81
N ALA A 79 0.23 0.88 60.27
CA ALA A 79 0.39 2.19 60.87
C ALA A 79 0.93 2.13 62.30
N ALA A 80 1.65 3.17 62.70
CA ALA A 80 2.09 3.36 64.07
C ALA A 80 0.89 3.52 65.03
N ALA A 81 1.08 3.15 66.29
CA ALA A 81 0.05 3.27 67.32
C ALA A 81 -0.54 4.70 67.39
N GLY A 82 -1.87 4.78 67.45
CA GLY A 82 -2.60 6.06 67.47
C GLY A 82 -2.79 6.72 66.09
N THR A 83 -2.26 6.13 65.01
CA THR A 83 -2.49 6.61 63.64
C THR A 83 -3.58 5.78 62.98
N VAL A 84 -4.55 6.46 62.36
CA VAL A 84 -5.60 5.83 61.56
C VAL A 84 -5.20 5.90 60.10
N VAL A 85 -5.20 4.75 59.43
CA VAL A 85 -5.02 4.68 57.98
C VAL A 85 -6.18 3.93 57.34
N ARG A 86 -6.44 4.24 56.07
CA ARG A 86 -7.43 3.59 55.21
C ARG A 86 -6.77 3.23 53.89
N GLN A 87 -7.21 2.15 53.30
CA GLN A 87 -6.87 1.80 51.93
C GLN A 87 -7.93 2.33 50.98
N LEU A 88 -7.52 3.01 49.92
CA LEU A 88 -8.38 3.49 48.85
C LEU A 88 -7.98 2.81 47.53
N ARG A 89 -8.90 2.05 46.95
CA ARG A 89 -8.80 1.41 45.63
C ARG A 89 -9.67 2.16 44.64
N GLU A 90 -9.10 2.54 43.50
CA GLU A 90 -9.80 3.28 42.44
C GLU A 90 -9.53 2.65 41.08
N VAL A 91 -10.59 2.43 40.30
CA VAL A 91 -10.52 1.94 38.92
C VAL A 91 -10.63 3.15 38.00
N ALA A 92 -9.70 3.28 37.06
CA ALA A 92 -9.76 4.34 36.06
C ALA A 92 -11.02 4.18 35.21
N ARG A 93 -11.79 5.25 35.05
CA ARG A 93 -12.95 5.25 34.15
C ARG A 93 -12.51 5.37 32.70
N ASP A 94 -13.25 4.68 31.83
CA ASP A 94 -13.21 4.93 30.39
C ASP A 94 -14.15 6.10 30.09
N GLU A 95 -13.60 7.31 30.02
CA GLU A 95 -14.35 8.55 29.78
C GLU A 95 -15.09 8.57 28.43
N ARG A 96 -14.78 7.63 27.52
CA ARG A 96 -15.42 7.51 26.19
C ARG A 96 -16.80 6.88 26.25
N LEU A 97 -17.13 6.16 27.33
CA LEU A 97 -18.43 5.50 27.46
C LEU A 97 -19.47 6.51 27.94
N ALA A 98 -20.53 6.69 27.15
CA ALA A 98 -21.66 7.50 27.57
C ALA A 98 -22.28 6.90 28.85
N VAL A 99 -22.39 7.72 29.89
CA VAL A 99 -22.97 7.32 31.17
C VAL A 99 -24.49 7.22 31.04
N TRP A 100 -24.95 6.08 30.52
CA TRP A 100 -26.35 5.67 30.56
C TRP A 100 -26.46 4.35 31.32
N PHE A 101 -27.15 4.36 32.47
CA PHE A 101 -27.49 3.12 33.15
C PHE A 101 -28.83 2.59 32.61
N PRO A 102 -28.92 1.28 32.29
CA PRO A 102 -30.08 0.71 31.61
C PRO A 102 -31.30 0.62 32.55
N SER A 103 -32.49 0.80 31.98
CA SER A 103 -33.73 0.43 32.67
C SER A 103 -33.89 -1.08 32.59
N MET A 104 -33.73 -1.77 33.73
CA MET A 104 -33.94 -3.22 33.81
C MET A 104 -35.43 -3.52 33.93
N LEU A 105 -35.87 -4.58 33.27
CA LEU A 105 -37.16 -5.19 33.54
C LEU A 105 -37.10 -5.85 34.92
N SER A 106 -38.15 -5.66 35.72
CA SER A 106 -38.20 -6.19 37.09
C SER A 106 -38.18 -7.72 37.07
N GLU A 107 -37.25 -8.29 37.83
CA GLU A 107 -37.12 -9.74 38.00
C GLU A 107 -37.19 -10.14 39.47
N ALA A 108 -37.80 -11.28 39.78
CA ALA A 108 -37.84 -11.77 41.15
C ALA A 108 -36.43 -12.13 41.64
N ALA A 109 -36.07 -11.72 42.86
CA ALA A 109 -34.85 -12.21 43.47
C ALA A 109 -34.97 -13.73 43.74
N PRO A 110 -33.93 -14.53 43.47
CA PRO A 110 -33.95 -15.96 43.74
C PRO A 110 -34.15 -16.23 45.22
N GLU A 111 -34.93 -17.28 45.54
CA GLU A 111 -35.14 -17.75 46.90
C GLU A 111 -33.87 -18.44 47.44
N GLY A 112 -33.32 -17.96 48.56
CA GLY A 112 -32.14 -18.55 49.21
C GLY A 112 -31.29 -17.50 49.94
N ASP A 113 -30.43 -17.94 50.87
CA ASP A 113 -29.46 -17.05 51.52
C ASP A 113 -28.44 -16.56 50.45
N PRO A 114 -28.33 -15.23 50.21
CA PRO A 114 -27.33 -14.64 49.34
C PRO A 114 -25.92 -15.16 49.57
N ASN A 115 -25.60 -15.55 50.80
CA ASN A 115 -24.27 -15.89 51.25
C ASN A 115 -23.81 -17.29 50.84
N THR A 116 -24.70 -18.18 50.40
CA THR A 116 -24.34 -19.60 50.19
C THR A 116 -23.43 -19.80 48.96
N ALA A 117 -23.58 -18.98 47.90
CA ALA A 117 -22.81 -19.10 46.66
C ALA A 117 -21.35 -18.62 46.77
N SER A 118 -21.03 -17.88 47.83
CA SER A 118 -19.74 -17.19 48.03
C SER A 118 -18.87 -17.80 49.13
N GLY A 119 -19.28 -18.92 49.73
CA GLY A 119 -18.57 -19.55 50.85
C GLY A 119 -17.10 -19.88 50.56
N ALA A 120 -16.81 -20.39 49.37
CA ALA A 120 -15.42 -20.67 48.95
C ALA A 120 -14.60 -19.38 48.81
N LEU A 121 -15.18 -18.30 48.27
CA LEU A 121 -14.51 -17.00 48.16
C LEU A 121 -14.26 -16.38 49.53
N LEU A 122 -15.17 -16.55 50.49
CA LEU A 122 -14.95 -16.09 51.87
C LEU A 122 -13.79 -16.82 52.53
N ALA A 123 -13.62 -18.12 52.27
CA ALA A 123 -12.47 -18.87 52.73
C ALA A 123 -11.16 -18.36 52.09
N SER A 124 -11.15 -18.10 50.78
CA SER A 124 -9.98 -17.52 50.08
C SER A 124 -9.64 -16.11 50.56
N LEU A 125 -10.63 -15.25 50.79
CA LEU A 125 -10.44 -13.94 51.42
C LEU A 125 -9.84 -14.09 52.82
N GLY A 126 -10.38 -15.02 53.62
CA GLY A 126 -9.89 -15.31 54.97
C GLY A 126 -8.43 -15.76 54.98
N ALA A 127 -8.07 -16.68 54.08
CA ALA A 127 -6.69 -17.13 53.90
C ALA A 127 -5.76 -16.00 53.43
N SER A 128 -6.22 -15.17 52.49
CA SER A 128 -5.46 -14.01 52.00
C SER A 128 -5.23 -12.97 53.09
N LEU A 129 -6.22 -12.70 53.94
CA LEU A 129 -6.09 -11.80 55.08
C LEU A 129 -5.14 -12.37 56.12
N ALA A 130 -5.34 -13.63 56.53
CA ALA A 130 -4.51 -14.27 57.55
C ALA A 130 -3.04 -14.42 57.12
N GLY A 131 -2.79 -14.71 55.84
CA GLY A 131 -1.45 -14.86 55.28
C GLY A 131 -0.71 -13.54 55.10
N ALA A 132 -1.44 -12.42 54.95
CA ALA A 132 -0.86 -11.08 54.82
C ALA A 132 -0.86 -10.27 56.13
N ALA A 133 -1.57 -10.73 57.15
CA ALA A 133 -1.72 -10.00 58.41
C ALA A 133 -0.36 -9.81 59.12
N PRO A 134 -0.18 -8.70 59.86
CA PRO A 134 1.06 -8.43 60.57
C PRO A 134 1.45 -9.52 61.58
N ASP A 135 2.75 -9.77 61.74
CA ASP A 135 3.26 -10.74 62.70
C ASP A 135 2.75 -10.46 64.12
N GLY A 136 2.19 -11.50 64.76
CA GLY A 136 1.70 -11.40 66.14
C GLY A 136 0.29 -10.82 66.30
N TRP A 137 -0.52 -10.78 65.24
CA TRP A 137 -1.94 -10.46 65.35
C TRP A 137 -2.74 -11.53 66.12
N SER A 138 -3.84 -11.12 66.75
CA SER A 138 -4.75 -11.97 67.53
C SER A 138 -6.21 -11.86 67.09
N GLU A 139 -6.61 -10.69 66.60
CA GLU A 139 -7.93 -10.42 66.04
C GLU A 139 -7.80 -9.37 64.95
N LEU A 140 -8.62 -9.47 63.90
CA LEU A 140 -8.67 -8.51 62.81
C LEU A 140 -10.13 -8.18 62.49
N THR A 141 -10.42 -6.89 62.36
CA THR A 141 -11.69 -6.39 61.82
C THR A 141 -11.41 -5.61 60.55
N LEU A 142 -12.10 -5.95 59.47
CA LEU A 142 -12.07 -5.23 58.20
C LEU A 142 -13.45 -4.65 57.90
N GLU A 143 -13.51 -3.34 57.73
CA GLU A 143 -14.69 -2.65 57.23
C GLU A 143 -14.45 -2.22 55.78
N CYS A 144 -15.30 -2.69 54.89
CA CYS A 144 -15.26 -2.41 53.46
C CYS A 144 -16.47 -1.56 53.07
N GLU A 145 -16.22 -0.42 52.45
CA GLU A 145 -17.23 0.38 51.78
C GLU A 145 -16.89 0.44 50.30
N ALA A 146 -17.83 0.14 49.39
CA ALA A 146 -17.50 0.21 47.97
C ALA A 146 -18.66 0.43 47.02
N LEU A 147 -18.27 1.03 45.90
CA LEU A 147 -18.89 0.98 44.58
C LEU A 147 -17.96 0.15 43.66
N VAL A 148 -18.40 -0.15 42.44
CA VAL A 148 -17.60 -0.93 41.47
C VAL A 148 -16.28 -0.24 41.13
N SER A 149 -16.31 1.09 40.92
CA SER A 149 -15.13 1.89 40.56
C SER A 149 -14.27 2.29 41.76
N ARG A 150 -14.80 2.23 42.99
CA ARG A 150 -14.14 2.78 44.17
C ARG A 150 -14.40 1.96 45.43
N MET A 151 -13.35 1.59 46.14
CA MET A 151 -13.44 0.81 47.37
C MET A 151 -12.54 1.40 48.45
N VAL A 152 -13.08 1.52 49.66
CA VAL A 152 -12.36 1.99 50.85
C VAL A 152 -12.35 0.88 51.90
N LEU A 153 -11.17 0.53 52.38
CA LEU A 153 -11.00 -0.43 53.48
C LEU A 153 -10.47 0.30 54.73
N THR A 154 -11.12 0.04 55.86
CA THR A 154 -10.59 0.39 57.18
C THR A 154 -10.34 -0.91 57.93
N VAL A 155 -9.07 -1.24 58.16
CA VAL A 155 -8.70 -2.48 58.87
C VAL A 155 -8.07 -2.13 60.21
N THR A 156 -8.56 -2.76 61.26
CA THR A 156 -7.99 -2.71 62.61
C THR A 156 -7.50 -4.09 63.00
N VAL A 157 -6.26 -4.15 63.47
CA VAL A 157 -5.59 -5.36 63.92
C VAL A 157 -5.29 -5.24 65.41
N THR A 158 -5.73 -6.21 66.19
CA THR A 158 -5.38 -6.34 67.60
C THR A 158 -4.17 -7.27 67.71
N MET A 159 -3.05 -6.74 68.16
CA MET A 159 -1.80 -7.48 68.38
C MET A 159 -1.88 -8.34 69.65
N ALA A 160 -1.00 -9.32 69.79
CA ALA A 160 -0.96 -10.24 70.93
C ALA A 160 -0.67 -9.55 72.27
N ASP A 161 -0.07 -8.35 72.26
CA ASP A 161 0.14 -7.51 73.44
C ASP A 161 -1.09 -6.64 73.79
N GLY A 162 -2.18 -6.75 73.01
CA GLY A 162 -3.41 -5.99 73.16
C GLY A 162 -3.42 -4.63 72.45
N ALA A 163 -2.33 -4.23 71.78
CA ALA A 163 -2.32 -3.00 71.00
C ALA A 163 -3.25 -3.09 69.78
N VAL A 164 -4.05 -2.05 69.55
CA VAL A 164 -4.92 -1.96 68.37
C VAL A 164 -4.29 -0.99 67.37
N LEU A 165 -3.98 -1.49 66.17
CA LEU A 165 -3.31 -0.76 65.10
C LEU A 165 -4.18 -0.74 63.83
N HIS A 166 -3.97 0.27 62.98
CA HIS A 166 -4.59 0.30 61.66
C HIS A 166 -3.66 -0.29 60.60
N TRP A 167 -4.24 -0.99 59.63
CA TRP A 167 -3.49 -1.68 58.58
C TRP A 167 -4.10 -1.44 57.20
N SER A 168 -3.26 -1.14 56.22
CA SER A 168 -3.60 -1.16 54.80
C SER A 168 -3.08 -2.47 54.20
N PRO A 169 -3.95 -3.41 53.80
CA PRO A 169 -3.53 -4.73 53.35
C PRO A 169 -2.91 -4.73 51.93
N PRO A 170 -2.26 -5.81 51.47
CA PRO A 170 -1.84 -5.95 50.08
C PRO A 170 -3.03 -5.92 49.08
N PRO A 171 -2.78 -5.66 47.77
CA PRO A 171 -3.83 -5.45 46.78
C PRO A 171 -4.75 -6.67 46.56
N MET A 172 -4.22 -7.87 46.76
CA MET A 172 -5.01 -9.11 46.60
C MET A 172 -6.21 -9.16 47.58
N VAL A 173 -6.13 -8.52 48.74
CA VAL A 173 -7.25 -8.47 49.69
C VAL A 173 -8.42 -7.65 49.13
N SER A 174 -8.15 -6.46 48.59
CA SER A 174 -9.19 -5.65 47.95
C SER A 174 -9.70 -6.29 46.66
N GLN A 175 -8.85 -7.06 45.95
CA GLN A 175 -9.31 -7.85 44.82
C GLN A 175 -10.26 -8.99 45.23
N TRP A 176 -9.98 -9.73 46.30
CA TRP A 176 -10.91 -10.75 46.80
C TRP A 176 -12.26 -10.16 47.23
N LEU A 177 -12.25 -8.97 47.84
CA LEU A 177 -13.48 -8.24 48.17
C LEU A 177 -14.25 -7.82 46.91
N HIS A 178 -13.55 -7.42 45.84
CA HIS A 178 -14.16 -7.12 44.54
C HIS A 178 -14.79 -8.37 43.90
N ARG A 179 -14.06 -9.49 43.86
CA ARG A 179 -14.56 -10.80 43.39
C ARG A 179 -15.80 -11.24 44.16
N LEU A 180 -15.77 -11.08 45.48
CA LEU A 180 -16.89 -11.40 46.37
C LEU A 180 -18.11 -10.54 46.03
N ARG A 181 -17.93 -9.24 45.78
CA ARG A 181 -19.02 -8.37 45.31
C ARG A 181 -19.63 -8.82 43.99
N MET A 182 -18.80 -9.14 42.99
CA MET A 182 -19.30 -9.62 41.69
C MET A 182 -20.12 -10.90 41.84
N ARG A 183 -19.78 -11.75 42.80
CA ARG A 183 -20.48 -13.00 43.09
C ARG A 183 -21.73 -12.85 43.94
N ASP A 184 -21.73 -11.93 44.89
CA ASP A 184 -22.88 -11.65 45.74
C ASP A 184 -23.97 -10.87 45.00
N TYR A 185 -23.60 -10.14 43.94
CA TYR A 185 -24.51 -9.37 43.11
C TYR A 185 -25.59 -10.24 42.45
N HIS A 186 -26.83 -9.73 42.45
CA HIS A 186 -27.92 -10.27 41.64
C HIS A 186 -28.89 -9.15 41.21
N PRO A 187 -29.40 -9.10 39.97
CA PRO A 187 -30.27 -8.02 39.47
C PRO A 187 -31.50 -7.74 40.35
N GLY A 188 -32.14 -8.79 40.85
CA GLY A 188 -33.33 -8.69 41.70
C GLY A 188 -33.11 -8.13 43.12
N ARG A 189 -31.86 -8.02 43.60
CA ARG A 189 -31.54 -7.53 44.97
C ARG A 189 -30.41 -6.51 45.05
N GLY A 190 -29.59 -6.40 44.01
CA GLY A 190 -28.34 -5.63 44.03
C GLY A 190 -27.18 -6.37 44.71
N VAL A 191 -26.26 -5.58 45.25
CA VAL A 191 -25.10 -6.01 46.04
C VAL A 191 -24.98 -5.08 47.26
N TRP A 192 -24.27 -5.52 48.28
CA TRP A 192 -23.99 -4.72 49.47
C TRP A 192 -23.10 -3.50 49.16
N PHE A 193 -23.22 -2.44 49.96
CA PHE A 193 -22.40 -1.22 49.90
C PHE A 193 -21.38 -1.17 51.03
N ARG A 194 -21.71 -1.76 52.18
CA ARG A 194 -20.82 -1.88 53.33
C ARG A 194 -20.76 -3.35 53.76
N ALA A 195 -19.58 -3.82 54.13
CA ALA A 195 -19.41 -5.14 54.73
C ALA A 195 -18.36 -5.09 55.84
N ARG A 196 -18.64 -5.78 56.94
CA ARG A 196 -17.73 -5.95 58.07
C ARG A 196 -17.33 -7.41 58.16
N PHE A 197 -16.03 -7.65 58.25
CA PHE A 197 -15.44 -8.98 58.37
C PHE A 197 -14.64 -9.06 59.66
N GLU A 198 -14.89 -10.10 60.44
CA GLU A 198 -14.17 -10.37 61.68
C GLU A 198 -13.42 -11.69 61.54
N LEU A 199 -12.11 -11.62 61.78
CA LEU A 199 -11.18 -12.74 61.67
C LEU A 199 -10.47 -12.95 62.99
N THR A 200 -10.45 -14.21 63.42
CA THR A 200 -9.55 -14.69 64.47
C THR A 200 -8.72 -15.86 63.92
N PRO A 201 -7.47 -16.06 64.39
CA PRO A 201 -6.62 -17.13 63.89
C PRO A 201 -7.30 -18.49 64.00
N ASN A 202 -7.34 -19.23 62.87
CA ASN A 202 -7.95 -20.55 62.75
C ASN A 202 -9.48 -20.62 62.96
N ALA A 203 -10.20 -19.49 62.97
CA ALA A 203 -11.65 -19.46 62.98
C ALA A 203 -12.22 -19.10 61.60
N PRO A 204 -13.46 -19.52 61.28
CA PRO A 204 -14.17 -19.03 60.10
C PRO A 204 -14.36 -17.51 60.14
N VAL A 205 -14.28 -16.88 58.97
CA VAL A 205 -14.58 -15.45 58.80
C VAL A 205 -16.04 -15.19 59.13
N VAL A 206 -16.32 -14.28 60.07
CA VAL A 206 -17.67 -13.78 60.33
C VAL A 206 -17.89 -12.57 59.44
N ARG A 207 -19.04 -12.52 58.75
CA ARG A 207 -19.39 -11.45 57.81
C ARG A 207 -20.76 -10.86 58.15
N ASP A 208 -20.82 -9.53 58.17
CA ASP A 208 -22.05 -8.75 58.20
C ASP A 208 -22.06 -7.77 57.01
N VAL A 209 -23.23 -7.54 56.40
CA VAL A 209 -23.36 -6.73 55.17
C VAL A 209 -24.55 -5.79 55.23
N ASP A 210 -24.38 -4.59 54.67
CA ASP A 210 -25.41 -3.57 54.54
C ASP A 210 -25.51 -3.11 53.07
N ALA A 211 -26.70 -3.25 52.50
CA ALA A 211 -27.01 -2.91 51.11
C ALA A 211 -27.86 -1.64 50.96
N LEU A 212 -28.19 -0.95 52.06
CA LEU A 212 -29.14 0.17 52.04
C LEU A 212 -28.50 1.48 52.50
N SER A 213 -27.62 1.45 53.50
CA SER A 213 -27.03 2.66 54.07
C SER A 213 -26.10 3.38 53.09
N PRO A 214 -26.04 4.72 53.13
CA PRO A 214 -25.09 5.48 52.34
C PRO A 214 -23.65 5.25 52.80
N LEU A 215 -22.71 5.49 51.88
CA LEU A 215 -21.27 5.43 52.15
C LEU A 215 -20.82 6.64 52.98
N SER A 216 -19.80 6.43 53.81
CA SER A 216 -19.23 7.45 54.71
C SER A 216 -18.27 8.40 53.98
N PHE A 217 -17.67 7.96 52.88
CA PHE A 217 -16.86 8.81 52.00
C PHE A 217 -17.73 9.53 50.96
N MET A 218 -17.30 10.73 50.55
CA MET A 218 -17.99 11.45 49.46
C MET A 218 -17.90 10.65 48.18
N THR A 219 -19.05 10.22 47.66
CA THR A 219 -19.13 9.57 46.37
C THR A 219 -19.26 10.63 45.29
N ASP A 220 -18.40 10.58 44.29
CA ASP A 220 -18.66 11.35 43.08
C ASP A 220 -19.95 10.80 42.46
N ALA A 221 -20.83 11.69 42.02
CA ALA A 221 -22.12 11.33 41.42
C ALA A 221 -21.97 10.32 40.25
N GLU A 222 -20.78 10.35 39.68
CA GLU A 222 -20.25 9.65 38.54
C GLU A 222 -19.90 8.18 38.88
N ASP A 223 -19.27 7.91 40.05
CA ASP A 223 -19.07 6.53 40.56
C ASP A 223 -20.41 5.84 40.84
N CYS A 224 -21.38 6.60 41.36
CA CYS A 224 -22.74 6.12 41.57
C CYS A 224 -23.43 5.72 40.26
N ALA A 225 -23.14 6.44 39.17
CA ALA A 225 -23.70 6.13 37.86
C ALA A 225 -23.05 4.88 37.26
N ASP A 226 -21.73 4.72 37.41
CA ASP A 226 -21.02 3.50 37.00
C ASP A 226 -21.48 2.26 37.76
N GLU A 227 -21.75 2.38 39.06
CA GLU A 227 -22.32 1.31 39.88
C GLU A 227 -23.63 0.77 39.28
N LEU A 228 -24.54 1.66 38.85
CA LEU A 228 -25.81 1.26 38.23
C LEU A 228 -25.66 0.80 36.77
N ARG A 229 -24.60 1.23 36.08
CA ARG A 229 -24.27 0.84 34.72
C ARG A 229 -23.69 -0.57 34.64
N LEU A 230 -22.74 -0.88 35.52
CA LEU A 230 -22.01 -2.15 35.57
C LEU A 230 -22.80 -3.24 36.29
N LEU A 231 -23.49 -2.87 37.36
CA LEU A 231 -24.30 -3.76 38.20
C LEU A 231 -25.79 -3.31 38.20
N PRO A 232 -26.50 -3.44 37.07
CA PRO A 232 -27.86 -2.93 36.93
C PRO A 232 -28.90 -3.77 37.68
N ARG A 233 -29.64 -3.15 38.59
CA ARG A 233 -30.58 -3.83 39.50
C ARG A 233 -32.00 -3.29 39.39
N ASN A 234 -32.97 -4.05 39.89
CA ASN A 234 -34.37 -3.62 39.97
C ASN A 234 -34.50 -2.27 40.66
N ALA A 235 -35.46 -1.45 40.22
CA ALA A 235 -35.69 -0.12 40.79
C ALA A 235 -35.89 -0.16 42.32
N ASP A 236 -36.62 -1.16 42.82
CA ASP A 236 -36.87 -1.34 44.26
C ASP A 236 -35.62 -1.75 45.05
N SER A 237 -34.58 -2.23 44.36
CA SER A 237 -33.28 -2.61 44.92
C SER A 237 -32.22 -1.52 44.78
N VAL A 238 -32.59 -0.34 44.26
CA VAL A 238 -31.70 0.82 44.19
C VAL A 238 -31.99 1.75 45.37
N PRO A 239 -31.04 1.93 46.31
CA PRO A 239 -31.21 2.91 47.36
C PRO A 239 -31.37 4.33 46.80
N ARG A 240 -32.22 5.13 47.44
CA ARG A 240 -32.54 6.49 46.97
C ARG A 240 -31.31 7.39 46.83
N TRP A 241 -30.36 7.28 47.75
CA TRP A 241 -29.13 8.08 47.72
C TRP A 241 -28.30 7.80 46.46
N LEU A 242 -28.24 6.53 46.03
CA LEU A 242 -27.51 6.08 44.84
C LEU A 242 -28.21 6.56 43.57
N LEU A 243 -29.53 6.38 43.50
CA LEU A 243 -30.33 6.85 42.38
C LEU A 243 -30.22 8.37 42.19
N ASP A 244 -30.39 9.13 43.28
CA ASP A 244 -30.32 10.58 43.24
C ASP A 244 -28.93 11.06 42.77
N ALA A 245 -27.86 10.38 43.16
CA ALA A 245 -26.49 10.67 42.71
C ALA A 245 -26.28 10.34 41.23
N ALA A 246 -26.65 9.14 40.79
CA ALA A 246 -26.52 8.71 39.40
C ALA A 246 -27.31 9.61 38.43
N VAL A 247 -28.52 10.02 38.81
CA VAL A 247 -29.34 10.96 38.03
C VAL A 247 -28.67 12.33 37.92
N ARG A 248 -28.05 12.84 39.00
CA ARG A 248 -27.29 14.10 38.95
C ARG A 248 -26.11 14.02 37.97
N SER A 249 -25.34 12.93 38.00
CA SER A 249 -24.25 12.72 37.04
C SER A 249 -24.76 12.67 35.60
N GLN A 250 -25.82 11.91 35.33
CA GLN A 250 -26.41 11.82 34.00
C GLN A 250 -26.92 13.18 33.49
N GLN A 251 -27.51 13.99 34.36
CA GLN A 251 -27.96 15.35 34.00
C GLN A 251 -26.80 16.29 33.69
N ALA A 252 -25.69 16.18 34.43
CA ALA A 252 -24.47 16.96 34.18
C ALA A 252 -23.78 16.53 32.87
N GLY A 253 -23.72 15.23 32.58
CA GLY A 253 -23.04 14.66 31.41
C GLY A 253 -23.73 14.90 30.06
N ARG A 254 -25.02 15.27 30.03
CA ARG A 254 -25.77 15.53 28.78
C ARG A 254 -25.23 16.71 27.94
N SER A 255 -24.29 17.49 28.45
CA SER A 255 -23.72 18.66 27.77
C SER A 255 -22.38 18.41 27.05
N GLY A 256 -21.79 17.20 27.15
CA GLY A 256 -20.38 16.98 26.76
C GLY A 256 -20.07 15.90 25.73
N TYR A 257 -20.99 15.00 25.39
CA TYR A 257 -20.67 13.87 24.52
C TYR A 257 -20.97 14.17 23.05
N ALA A 258 -19.93 14.50 22.29
CA ALA A 258 -19.91 14.21 20.87
C ALA A 258 -19.69 12.70 20.72
N GLU A 259 -20.54 12.01 19.94
CA GLU A 259 -20.22 10.69 19.41
C GLU A 259 -19.02 10.85 18.50
N GLU A 260 -17.80 10.83 19.07
CA GLU A 260 -16.61 10.65 18.26
C GLU A 260 -16.68 9.24 17.66
N PRO A 261 -16.64 9.10 16.32
CA PRO A 261 -16.57 7.78 15.71
C PRO A 261 -15.29 7.11 16.23
N VAL A 262 -15.46 6.04 17.00
CA VAL A 262 -14.36 5.20 17.45
C VAL A 262 -13.64 4.74 16.19
N ALA A 263 -12.39 5.17 16.02
CA ALA A 263 -11.54 4.71 14.93
C ALA A 263 -11.59 3.17 14.88
N ALA A 264 -11.61 2.58 13.68
CA ALA A 264 -11.70 1.14 13.47
C ALA A 264 -10.67 0.42 14.36
N ALA A 265 -11.15 -0.08 15.51
CA ALA A 265 -10.31 -0.64 16.54
C ALA A 265 -9.94 -2.07 16.14
N ARG A 266 -8.73 -2.50 16.52
CA ARG A 266 -8.39 -3.92 16.44
C ARG A 266 -9.44 -4.70 17.23
N PRO A 267 -9.98 -5.81 16.67
CA PRO A 267 -10.95 -6.60 17.41
C PRO A 267 -10.32 -7.15 18.69
N GLU A 268 -11.12 -7.25 19.75
CA GLU A 268 -10.69 -7.69 21.08
C GLU A 268 -11.14 -9.14 21.33
N MET A 269 -10.21 -10.01 21.73
CA MET A 269 -10.57 -11.38 22.14
C MET A 269 -11.25 -11.36 23.49
N VAL A 270 -12.36 -12.08 23.59
CA VAL A 270 -13.12 -12.23 24.83
C VAL A 270 -12.71 -13.53 25.52
N PRO A 271 -12.15 -13.47 26.73
CA PRO A 271 -11.79 -14.67 27.47
C PRO A 271 -13.04 -15.42 27.93
N LEU A 272 -13.04 -16.75 27.74
CA LEU A 272 -14.17 -17.60 28.13
C LEU A 272 -14.37 -17.61 29.66
N PHE A 273 -13.25 -17.70 30.40
CA PHE A 273 -13.16 -17.68 31.86
C PHE A 273 -12.17 -16.59 32.29
N ASP A 274 -12.26 -16.09 33.53
CA ASP A 274 -11.35 -15.04 34.01
C ASP A 274 -9.98 -15.58 34.45
N GLY A 275 -9.86 -16.90 34.59
CA GLY A 275 -8.61 -17.57 34.86
C GLY A 275 -8.80 -19.02 35.23
N ARG A 276 -7.80 -19.54 35.96
CA ARG A 276 -7.85 -20.86 36.58
C ARG A 276 -7.52 -20.72 38.06
N ASP A 277 -8.13 -21.58 38.89
CA ASP A 277 -7.79 -21.67 40.30
C ASP A 277 -6.51 -22.50 40.52
N GLU A 278 -6.09 -22.64 41.78
CA GLU A 278 -4.89 -23.40 42.17
C GLU A 278 -4.95 -24.89 41.78
N THR A 279 -6.15 -25.42 41.52
CA THR A 279 -6.37 -26.81 41.09
C THR A 279 -6.39 -26.95 39.57
N GLY A 280 -6.27 -25.84 38.83
CA GLY A 280 -6.35 -25.78 37.37
C GLY A 280 -7.78 -25.75 36.83
N GLN A 281 -8.80 -25.67 37.68
CA GLN A 281 -10.19 -25.56 37.26
C GLN A 281 -10.49 -24.14 36.76
N PRO A 282 -11.34 -23.97 35.74
CA PRO A 282 -11.73 -22.65 35.28
C PRO A 282 -12.42 -21.84 36.38
N SER A 283 -12.04 -20.58 36.51
CA SER A 283 -12.64 -19.63 37.46
C SER A 283 -13.17 -18.40 36.73
N TRP A 284 -14.26 -17.84 37.25
CA TRP A 284 -14.76 -16.53 36.87
C TRP A 284 -15.17 -15.76 38.12
N TYR A 285 -15.31 -14.44 37.99
CA TYR A 285 -15.79 -13.52 39.03
C TYR A 285 -16.64 -12.42 38.38
N ARG A 286 -17.64 -12.83 37.58
CA ARG A 286 -18.50 -11.95 36.79
C ARG A 286 -19.89 -11.79 37.42
N PRO A 287 -20.53 -10.63 37.29
CA PRO A 287 -21.89 -10.43 37.77
C PRO A 287 -22.86 -11.31 36.98
N VAL A 288 -23.75 -12.01 37.69
CA VAL A 288 -24.80 -12.82 37.07
C VAL A 288 -25.76 -11.94 36.28
N LEU A 289 -26.24 -12.46 35.15
CA LEU A 289 -27.26 -11.81 34.34
C LEU A 289 -28.66 -12.21 34.82
N GLY A 290 -29.62 -11.30 34.71
CA GLY A 290 -31.03 -11.63 34.95
C GLY A 290 -31.58 -12.48 33.80
N ALA A 291 -32.63 -13.27 34.00
CA ALA A 291 -33.11 -14.22 32.99
C ALA A 291 -33.43 -13.57 31.64
N VAL A 292 -34.03 -12.37 31.66
CA VAL A 292 -34.36 -11.64 30.43
C VAL A 292 -33.10 -11.17 29.70
N GLU A 293 -32.14 -10.62 30.45
CA GLU A 293 -30.87 -10.15 29.89
C GLU A 293 -30.01 -11.32 29.41
N GLN A 294 -29.95 -12.41 30.18
CA GLN A 294 -29.28 -13.64 29.81
C GLN A 294 -29.78 -14.17 28.46
N GLN A 295 -31.09 -14.18 28.24
CA GLN A 295 -31.67 -14.61 26.96
C GLN A 295 -31.29 -13.67 25.81
N ALA A 296 -31.32 -12.36 26.03
CA ALA A 296 -30.94 -11.37 25.02
C ALA A 296 -29.45 -11.44 24.66
N VAL A 297 -28.58 -11.59 25.67
CA VAL A 297 -27.14 -11.81 25.48
C VAL A 297 -26.89 -13.14 24.76
N LEU A 298 -27.59 -14.21 25.13
CA LEU A 298 -27.46 -15.51 24.48
C LEU A 298 -27.84 -15.44 22.99
N GLU A 299 -28.93 -14.75 22.66
CA GLU A 299 -29.35 -14.52 21.27
C GLU A 299 -28.31 -13.70 20.49
N TYR A 300 -27.75 -12.66 21.09
CA TYR A 300 -26.66 -11.86 20.51
C TYR A 300 -25.44 -12.72 20.19
N LEU A 301 -24.95 -13.49 21.18
CA LEU A 301 -23.75 -14.32 21.04
C LEU A 301 -23.88 -15.38 19.94
N ARG A 302 -25.09 -15.97 19.78
CA ARG A 302 -25.36 -17.05 18.82
C ARG A 302 -25.67 -16.56 17.42
N SER A 303 -26.26 -15.37 17.29
CA SER A 303 -26.68 -14.81 16.00
C SER A 303 -25.56 -14.06 15.28
N ALA A 304 -24.47 -13.75 15.98
CA ALA A 304 -23.32 -13.07 15.39
C ALA A 304 -22.64 -13.91 14.30
N PRO A 305 -22.07 -13.27 13.25
CA PRO A 305 -21.29 -13.95 12.22
C PRO A 305 -20.21 -14.88 12.78
N LEU A 306 -20.09 -16.08 12.20
CA LEU A 306 -19.07 -17.07 12.53
C LEU A 306 -17.85 -16.88 11.60
N VAL A 307 -16.68 -16.56 12.18
CA VAL A 307 -15.43 -16.28 11.42
C VAL A 307 -14.45 -17.45 11.39
N LEU A 308 -14.62 -18.40 12.31
CA LEU A 308 -13.85 -19.63 12.35
C LEU A 308 -14.72 -20.75 12.91
N SER A 309 -14.72 -21.91 12.25
CA SER A 309 -15.43 -23.09 12.72
C SER A 309 -14.51 -24.29 12.69
N ALA A 310 -14.43 -25.06 13.77
CA ALA A 310 -13.75 -26.35 13.77
C ALA A 310 -14.78 -27.47 13.60
N ARG A 311 -14.36 -28.59 13.01
CA ARG A 311 -15.18 -29.81 12.97
C ARG A 311 -15.07 -30.53 14.31
N GLY A 312 -16.10 -30.47 15.15
CA GLY A 312 -16.17 -31.23 16.40
C GLY A 312 -16.70 -30.44 17.60
N PHE A 313 -16.68 -31.08 18.76
CA PHE A 313 -17.06 -30.50 20.05
C PHE A 313 -15.91 -30.69 21.05
N ALA A 314 -15.67 -29.69 21.89
CA ALA A 314 -14.72 -29.76 22.99
C ALA A 314 -15.38 -30.35 24.25
N ARG A 315 -14.53 -30.67 25.24
CA ARG A 315 -14.97 -31.10 26.57
C ARG A 315 -15.56 -29.92 27.35
N ASP A 316 -16.65 -30.17 28.05
CA ASP A 316 -17.21 -29.27 29.05
C ASP A 316 -16.30 -29.33 30.28
N GLU A 317 -15.54 -28.26 30.54
CA GLU A 317 -14.55 -28.20 31.62
C GLU A 317 -15.21 -28.16 33.01
N LEU A 318 -16.43 -27.62 33.12
CA LEU A 318 -17.15 -27.52 34.40
C LEU A 318 -17.90 -28.82 34.74
N ALA A 319 -18.55 -29.46 33.75
CA ALA A 319 -19.24 -30.74 33.96
C ALA A 319 -18.34 -31.97 33.74
N GLY A 320 -17.14 -31.78 33.19
CA GLY A 320 -16.23 -32.86 32.78
C GLY A 320 -16.73 -33.71 31.60
N THR A 321 -17.82 -33.31 30.92
CA THR A 321 -18.49 -34.08 29.85
C THR A 321 -17.78 -33.91 28.50
N ASP A 322 -17.34 -34.99 27.87
CA ASP A 322 -16.66 -34.93 26.57
C ASP A 322 -17.63 -34.61 25.41
N ASN A 323 -17.09 -34.01 24.34
CA ASN A 323 -17.80 -33.72 23.08
C ASN A 323 -19.12 -32.94 23.25
N ALA A 324 -19.15 -31.93 24.12
CA ALA A 324 -20.36 -31.17 24.44
C ALA A 324 -20.31 -29.70 23.97
N VAL A 325 -19.13 -29.08 23.96
CA VAL A 325 -18.97 -27.64 23.76
C VAL A 325 -18.70 -27.34 22.28
N PRO A 326 -19.50 -26.50 21.59
CA PRO A 326 -19.25 -26.13 20.21
C PRO A 326 -17.90 -25.43 20.02
N MET A 327 -17.19 -25.77 18.94
CA MET A 327 -15.90 -25.17 18.61
C MET A 327 -16.03 -24.20 17.43
N GLY A 328 -15.92 -22.91 17.71
CA GLY A 328 -15.95 -21.84 16.71
C GLY A 328 -15.74 -20.49 17.36
N PHE A 329 -15.62 -19.45 16.53
CA PHE A 329 -15.48 -18.06 16.96
C PHE A 329 -16.45 -17.17 16.21
N HIS A 330 -17.14 -16.33 16.96
CA HIS A 330 -18.08 -15.34 16.47
C HIS A 330 -17.52 -13.93 16.67
N THR A 331 -18.05 -12.97 15.92
CA THR A 331 -17.70 -11.56 16.06
C THR A 331 -18.83 -10.63 15.65
N ASP A 332 -18.90 -9.45 16.28
CA ASP A 332 -19.69 -8.30 15.85
C ASP A 332 -18.84 -7.23 15.14
N GLY A 333 -17.57 -7.52 14.87
CA GLY A 333 -16.60 -6.59 14.30
C GLY A 333 -15.74 -5.86 15.33
N GLN A 334 -16.15 -5.79 16.60
CA GLN A 334 -15.36 -5.20 17.68
C GLN A 334 -14.83 -6.25 18.65
N PHE A 335 -15.64 -7.24 19.01
CA PHE A 335 -15.25 -8.34 19.89
C PHE A 335 -15.23 -9.67 19.13
N VAL A 336 -14.39 -10.59 19.59
CA VAL A 336 -14.30 -11.96 19.09
C VAL A 336 -14.43 -12.91 20.27
N TRP A 337 -15.41 -13.81 20.22
CA TRP A 337 -15.67 -14.75 21.32
C TRP A 337 -15.87 -16.17 20.80
N SER A 338 -15.53 -17.13 21.65
CA SER A 338 -15.77 -18.55 21.35
C SER A 338 -17.26 -18.86 21.35
N SER A 339 -17.71 -19.75 20.46
CA SER A 339 -19.05 -20.34 20.49
C SER A 339 -19.35 -21.03 21.84
N ALA A 340 -18.31 -21.40 22.59
CA ALA A 340 -18.42 -21.90 23.96
C ALA A 340 -19.11 -20.89 24.90
N SER A 341 -18.93 -19.58 24.71
CA SER A 341 -19.52 -18.57 25.58
C SER A 341 -21.04 -18.69 25.66
N GLY A 342 -21.70 -18.92 24.52
CA GLY A 342 -23.15 -19.15 24.48
C GLY A 342 -23.57 -20.48 25.12
N TYR A 343 -22.74 -21.52 25.01
CA TYR A 343 -23.00 -22.81 25.67
C TYR A 343 -22.88 -22.71 27.20
N TYR A 344 -21.82 -22.08 27.71
CA TYR A 344 -21.60 -21.94 29.15
C TYR A 344 -22.59 -20.97 29.80
N LEU A 345 -23.01 -19.92 29.10
CA LEU A 345 -24.07 -19.03 29.56
C LEU A 345 -25.40 -19.77 29.73
N GLU A 346 -25.79 -20.58 28.75
CA GLU A 346 -27.05 -21.31 28.79
C GLU A 346 -27.04 -22.46 29.80
N LYS A 347 -25.99 -23.29 29.78
CA LYS A 347 -25.95 -24.53 30.57
C LYS A 347 -25.52 -24.32 32.01
N HIS A 348 -24.56 -23.41 32.24
CA HIS A 348 -23.88 -23.24 33.53
C HIS A 348 -24.12 -21.85 34.14
N GLY A 349 -24.85 -20.97 33.45
CA GLY A 349 -25.11 -19.61 33.91
C GLY A 349 -23.86 -18.74 33.97
N VAL A 350 -22.81 -19.08 33.22
CA VAL A 350 -21.54 -18.34 33.19
C VAL A 350 -21.68 -17.10 32.31
N PRO A 351 -21.63 -15.88 32.88
CA PRO A 351 -21.69 -14.66 32.09
C PRO A 351 -20.45 -14.51 31.18
N PRO A 352 -20.58 -13.93 29.98
CA PRO A 352 -19.42 -13.45 29.21
C PRO A 352 -18.67 -12.36 29.98
N ALA A 353 -17.44 -12.05 29.56
CA ALA A 353 -16.64 -10.99 30.18
C ALA A 353 -17.42 -9.67 30.21
N LEU A 354 -17.24 -8.90 31.30
CA LEU A 354 -18.05 -7.71 31.58
C LEU A 354 -17.97 -6.67 30.45
N ALA A 355 -16.79 -6.47 29.86
CA ALA A 355 -16.59 -5.58 28.71
C ALA A 355 -17.49 -5.93 27.51
N LEU A 356 -17.67 -7.23 27.21
CA LEU A 356 -18.58 -7.66 26.14
C LEU A 356 -20.04 -7.42 26.54
N VAL A 357 -20.42 -7.70 27.78
CA VAL A 357 -21.79 -7.45 28.26
C VAL A 357 -22.13 -5.95 28.20
N GLU A 358 -21.19 -5.09 28.61
CA GLU A 358 -21.32 -3.63 28.49
C GLU A 358 -21.49 -3.18 27.03
N HIS A 359 -20.68 -3.73 26.12
CA HIS A 359 -20.80 -3.47 24.68
C HIS A 359 -22.19 -3.87 24.16
N ILE A 360 -22.65 -5.08 24.49
CA ILE A 360 -23.97 -5.58 24.10
C ILE A 360 -25.09 -4.66 24.65
N ARG A 361 -24.97 -4.21 25.90
CA ARG A 361 -25.92 -3.26 26.51
C ARG A 361 -25.93 -1.92 25.78
N ALA A 362 -24.76 -1.37 25.45
CA ALA A 362 -24.63 -0.13 24.68
C ALA A 362 -25.26 -0.24 23.29
N ALA A 363 -25.11 -1.40 22.64
CA ALA A 363 -25.77 -1.76 21.38
C ALA A 363 -27.26 -2.13 21.53
N ARG A 364 -27.83 -2.01 22.74
CA ARG A 364 -29.21 -2.40 23.09
C ARG A 364 -29.54 -3.85 22.72
N HIS A 365 -28.58 -4.74 22.90
CA HIS A 365 -28.68 -6.18 22.59
C HIS A 365 -28.97 -6.46 21.11
N ARG A 366 -28.57 -5.57 20.21
CA ARG A 366 -28.74 -5.75 18.76
C ARG A 366 -27.39 -5.82 18.08
N LEU A 367 -27.21 -6.85 17.26
CA LEU A 367 -26.07 -6.94 16.38
C LEU A 367 -26.05 -5.78 15.38
N PRO A 368 -24.86 -5.38 14.90
CA PRO A 368 -24.77 -4.48 13.76
C PRO A 368 -25.49 -5.10 12.56
N GLY A 369 -26.11 -4.26 11.72
CA GLY A 369 -26.85 -4.74 10.54
C GLY A 369 -25.98 -5.54 9.57
N THR A 370 -24.70 -5.18 9.50
CA THR A 370 -23.65 -5.84 8.72
C THR A 370 -22.31 -5.65 9.44
N VAL A 371 -21.42 -6.63 9.28
CA VAL A 371 -20.02 -6.55 9.74
C VAL A 371 -19.13 -6.42 8.51
N PRO A 372 -18.24 -5.40 8.41
CA PRO A 372 -17.34 -5.25 7.28
C PRO A 372 -16.50 -6.50 7.02
N ALA A 373 -16.28 -6.85 5.75
CA ALA A 373 -15.50 -8.02 5.36
C ALA A 373 -14.08 -8.00 5.94
N LEU A 374 -13.50 -6.80 6.04
CA LEU A 374 -12.18 -6.60 6.62
C LEU A 374 -12.14 -6.86 8.13
N ALA A 375 -13.19 -6.47 8.84
CA ALA A 375 -13.33 -6.76 10.27
C ALA A 375 -13.50 -8.28 10.51
N LEU A 376 -14.22 -8.99 9.62
CA LEU A 376 -14.33 -10.45 9.66
C LEU A 376 -12.96 -11.12 9.42
N ASP A 377 -12.19 -10.67 8.45
CA ASP A 377 -10.84 -11.18 8.16
C ASP A 377 -9.88 -10.96 9.35
N ARG A 378 -9.94 -9.78 9.99
CA ARG A 378 -9.19 -9.47 11.22
C ARG A 378 -9.59 -10.36 12.39
N ALA A 379 -10.89 -10.52 12.62
CA ALA A 379 -11.41 -11.39 13.66
C ALA A 379 -11.00 -12.85 13.45
N SER A 380 -11.02 -13.32 12.19
CA SER A 380 -10.55 -14.67 11.83
C SER A 380 -9.05 -14.83 12.08
N ALA A 381 -8.23 -13.83 11.73
CA ALA A 381 -6.80 -13.81 12.04
C ALA A 381 -6.53 -13.89 13.54
N LEU A 382 -7.24 -13.07 14.32
CA LEU A 382 -7.14 -13.04 15.76
C LEU A 382 -7.54 -14.37 16.40
N ALA A 383 -8.65 -14.97 15.96
CA ALA A 383 -9.11 -16.29 16.41
C ALA A 383 -8.12 -17.43 16.10
N MET A 384 -7.33 -17.29 15.03
CA MET A 384 -6.26 -18.23 14.68
C MET A 384 -4.94 -17.95 15.42
N GLY A 385 -4.86 -16.89 16.23
CA GLY A 385 -3.63 -16.47 16.90
C GLY A 385 -2.55 -15.97 15.93
N ARG A 386 -2.92 -15.55 14.72
CA ARG A 386 -1.99 -14.98 13.72
C ARG A 386 -2.03 -13.44 13.78
N PRO A 387 -0.89 -12.76 13.61
CA PRO A 387 -0.89 -11.30 13.49
C PRO A 387 -1.66 -10.86 12.24
N TRP A 388 -2.28 -9.68 12.32
CA TRP A 388 -2.94 -9.06 11.18
C TRP A 388 -1.90 -8.58 10.14
N ASP A 389 -2.10 -8.91 8.87
CA ASP A 389 -1.26 -8.49 7.76
C ASP A 389 -2.04 -7.54 6.84
N GLU A 390 -1.68 -6.26 6.89
CA GLU A 390 -2.31 -5.22 6.07
C GLU A 390 -2.00 -5.39 4.58
N ALA A 391 -0.84 -5.95 4.22
CA ALA A 391 -0.48 -6.18 2.83
C ALA A 391 -1.32 -7.29 2.20
N GLU A 392 -1.68 -8.33 2.97
CA GLU A 392 -2.60 -9.39 2.51
C GLU A 392 -3.98 -8.78 2.16
N ALA A 393 -4.46 -7.86 2.99
CA ALA A 393 -5.72 -7.16 2.76
C ALA A 393 -5.67 -6.26 1.52
N ASP A 394 -4.58 -5.52 1.32
CA ASP A 394 -4.39 -4.67 0.14
C ASP A 394 -4.32 -5.51 -1.15
N VAL A 395 -3.68 -6.69 -1.13
CA VAL A 395 -3.65 -7.60 -2.28
C VAL A 395 -5.07 -8.09 -2.62
N LYS A 396 -5.85 -8.54 -1.62
CA LYS A 396 -7.26 -8.93 -1.82
C LYS A 396 -8.11 -7.78 -2.36
N ALA A 397 -7.90 -6.57 -1.85
CA ALA A 397 -8.61 -5.37 -2.30
C ALA A 397 -8.31 -5.06 -3.77
N ASN A 398 -7.05 -5.14 -4.19
CA ASN A 398 -6.66 -4.96 -5.59
C ASN A 398 -7.27 -6.05 -6.50
N GLN A 399 -7.27 -7.32 -6.06
CA GLN A 399 -7.89 -8.42 -6.83
C GLN A 399 -9.40 -8.23 -7.04
N ALA A 400 -10.07 -7.47 -6.17
CA ALA A 400 -11.49 -7.17 -6.30
C ALA A 400 -11.82 -6.09 -7.35
N LEU A 401 -10.82 -5.41 -7.92
CA LEU A 401 -11.00 -4.31 -8.88
C LEU A 401 -11.36 -4.75 -10.30
N GLY A 402 -11.39 -6.04 -10.60
CA GLY A 402 -11.72 -6.56 -11.94
C GLY A 402 -12.95 -5.90 -12.62
N PRO A 403 -14.08 -5.61 -11.91
CA PRO A 403 -15.19 -4.86 -12.49
C PRO A 403 -14.83 -3.44 -12.93
N VAL A 404 -14.00 -2.72 -12.17
CA VAL A 404 -13.52 -1.37 -12.50
C VAL A 404 -12.60 -1.42 -13.72
N GLU A 405 -11.64 -2.35 -13.73
CA GLU A 405 -10.73 -2.56 -14.87
C GLU A 405 -11.51 -2.84 -16.15
N SER A 406 -12.52 -3.72 -16.07
CA SER A 406 -13.38 -4.05 -17.21
C SER A 406 -14.15 -2.83 -17.72
N ALA A 407 -14.71 -1.99 -16.83
CA ALA A 407 -15.41 -0.77 -17.22
C ALA A 407 -14.46 0.25 -17.85
N VAL A 408 -13.28 0.45 -17.27
CA VAL A 408 -12.25 1.38 -17.76
C VAL A 408 -11.79 0.98 -19.17
N ILE A 409 -11.48 -0.30 -19.40
CA ILE A 409 -11.07 -0.80 -20.72
C ILE A 409 -12.21 -0.69 -21.74
N THR A 410 -13.41 -1.13 -21.37
CA THR A 410 -14.58 -1.17 -22.28
C THR A 410 -14.98 0.22 -22.75
N HIS A 411 -14.95 1.20 -21.86
CA HIS A 411 -15.35 2.58 -22.13
C HIS A 411 -14.17 3.54 -22.33
N ARG A 412 -12.92 3.03 -22.38
CA ARG A 412 -11.68 3.79 -22.59
C ARG A 412 -11.55 5.01 -21.67
N ILE A 413 -11.85 4.82 -20.39
CA ILE A 413 -11.98 5.90 -19.42
C ILE A 413 -10.60 6.39 -19.00
N SER A 414 -10.35 7.69 -19.14
CA SER A 414 -9.10 8.30 -18.68
C SER A 414 -8.96 8.21 -17.15
N PRO A 415 -7.75 7.90 -16.64
CA PRO A 415 -7.41 7.99 -15.22
C PRO A 415 -7.75 9.34 -14.60
N ARG A 416 -7.89 10.42 -15.36
CA ARG A 416 -8.33 11.73 -14.84
C ARG A 416 -9.68 11.69 -14.14
N PHE A 417 -10.54 10.74 -14.52
CA PHE A 417 -11.91 10.65 -14.02
C PHE A 417 -12.13 9.59 -12.96
N TYR A 418 -11.12 8.78 -12.62
CA TYR A 418 -11.23 7.79 -11.57
C TYR A 418 -9.97 7.67 -10.71
N SER A 419 -10.15 7.18 -9.48
CA SER A 419 -9.05 6.84 -8.58
C SER A 419 -9.47 5.69 -7.68
N VAL A 420 -8.56 4.75 -7.44
CA VAL A 420 -8.78 3.58 -6.58
C VAL A 420 -7.76 3.60 -5.45
N PHE A 421 -8.26 3.43 -4.23
CA PHE A 421 -7.54 3.53 -2.96
C PHE A 421 -6.82 4.87 -2.68
N ALA A 422 -7.13 5.91 -3.45
CA ALA A 422 -6.60 7.26 -3.25
C ALA A 422 -7.64 8.33 -3.64
N GLU A 423 -7.58 9.49 -3.01
CA GLU A 423 -8.37 10.66 -3.41
C GLU A 423 -7.75 11.32 -4.66
N ARG A 424 -8.61 11.80 -5.56
CA ARG A 424 -8.21 12.56 -6.75
C ARG A 424 -9.26 13.61 -7.06
N GLU A 425 -8.84 14.86 -7.18
CA GLU A 425 -9.74 15.98 -7.44
C GLU A 425 -10.54 15.80 -8.74
N GLY A 426 -11.86 16.02 -8.68
CA GLY A 426 -12.77 15.92 -9.83
C GLY A 426 -13.09 14.51 -10.32
N ALA A 427 -12.44 13.48 -9.78
CA ALA A 427 -12.60 12.08 -10.15
C ALA A 427 -13.60 11.33 -9.27
N TRP A 428 -14.15 10.23 -9.78
CA TRP A 428 -14.79 9.21 -8.96
C TRP A 428 -13.71 8.41 -8.20
N CYS A 429 -13.77 8.44 -6.88
CA CYS A 429 -12.78 7.83 -6.00
C CYS A 429 -13.42 6.67 -5.25
N LEU A 430 -12.77 5.50 -5.27
CA LEU A 430 -12.99 4.44 -4.28
C LEU A 430 -11.85 4.55 -3.27
N VAL A 431 -12.15 4.84 -2.01
CA VAL A 431 -11.15 5.00 -0.95
C VAL A 431 -11.48 4.12 0.24
N ARG A 432 -10.45 3.72 0.97
CA ARG A 432 -10.63 3.01 2.24
C ARG A 432 -11.01 4.00 3.33
N ASP A 433 -12.00 3.64 4.12
CA ASP A 433 -12.54 4.42 5.23
C ASP A 433 -12.68 3.51 6.47
N GLY A 434 -11.58 3.40 7.22
CA GLY A 434 -11.44 2.40 8.27
C GLY A 434 -11.53 0.97 7.72
N ASP A 435 -12.57 0.25 8.15
CA ASP A 435 -12.86 -1.12 7.72
C ASP A 435 -13.85 -1.19 6.55
N ARG A 436 -14.33 -0.04 6.07
CA ARG A 436 -15.25 0.11 4.96
C ARG A 436 -14.57 0.74 3.75
N TYR A 437 -15.30 0.75 2.64
CA TYR A 437 -14.90 1.40 1.41
C TYR A 437 -15.92 2.46 1.04
N ARG A 438 -15.44 3.66 0.77
CA ARG A 438 -16.27 4.80 0.35
C ARG A 438 -16.07 5.02 -1.14
N VAL A 439 -17.16 5.08 -1.89
CA VAL A 439 -17.16 5.52 -3.29
C VAL A 439 -17.86 6.86 -3.37
N HIS A 440 -17.19 7.87 -3.91
CA HIS A 440 -17.72 9.23 -4.06
C HIS A 440 -17.07 9.93 -5.25
N ARG A 441 -17.71 10.99 -5.74
CA ARG A 441 -17.07 11.98 -6.60
C ARG A 441 -16.35 13.00 -5.74
N SER A 442 -15.05 13.18 -5.98
CA SER A 442 -14.26 14.17 -5.25
C SER A 442 -14.84 15.57 -5.42
N GLY A 443 -14.99 16.29 -4.31
CA GLY A 443 -15.65 17.60 -4.25
C GLY A 443 -17.18 17.58 -4.08
N ASP A 444 -17.84 16.41 -4.12
CA ASP A 444 -19.27 16.29 -3.82
C ASP A 444 -19.55 15.28 -2.70
N PRO A 445 -19.61 15.73 -1.43
CA PRO A 445 -19.88 14.85 -0.29
C PRO A 445 -21.20 14.08 -0.36
N ARG A 446 -22.20 14.59 -1.10
CA ARG A 446 -23.52 13.94 -1.21
C ARG A 446 -23.51 12.69 -2.08
N SER A 447 -22.46 12.53 -2.89
CA SER A 447 -22.26 11.35 -3.74
C SER A 447 -21.65 10.16 -2.99
N ALA A 448 -21.25 10.35 -1.73
CA ALA A 448 -20.58 9.32 -0.96
C ALA A 448 -21.50 8.17 -0.57
N VAL A 449 -21.08 6.96 -0.94
CA VAL A 449 -21.73 5.70 -0.57
C VAL A 449 -20.69 4.80 0.10
N LEU A 450 -21.04 4.25 1.26
CA LEU A 450 -20.19 3.33 2.02
C LEU A 450 -20.56 1.88 1.74
N PHE A 451 -19.55 1.03 1.67
CA PHE A 451 -19.66 -0.41 1.42
C PHE A 451 -18.83 -1.19 2.44
N ASP A 452 -19.39 -2.30 2.90
CA ASP A 452 -18.73 -3.23 3.83
C ASP A 452 -17.77 -4.21 3.11
N ASP A 453 -17.84 -4.27 1.78
CA ASP A 453 -17.06 -5.17 0.94
C ASP A 453 -16.49 -4.42 -0.27
N VAL A 454 -15.20 -4.62 -0.53
CA VAL A 454 -14.46 -3.93 -1.60
C VAL A 454 -14.97 -4.28 -2.99
N ARG A 455 -15.44 -5.51 -3.20
CA ARG A 455 -15.96 -5.93 -4.50
C ARG A 455 -17.30 -5.26 -4.79
N GLN A 456 -18.15 -5.08 -3.79
CA GLN A 456 -19.38 -4.29 -3.93
C GLN A 456 -19.08 -2.83 -4.28
N ALA A 457 -18.11 -2.21 -3.59
CA ALA A 457 -17.64 -0.87 -3.89
C ALA A 457 -17.09 -0.76 -5.32
N ALA A 458 -16.27 -1.73 -5.75
CA ALA A 458 -15.70 -1.79 -7.09
C ALA A 458 -16.79 -1.93 -8.18
N VAL A 459 -17.79 -2.78 -7.96
CA VAL A 459 -18.95 -2.92 -8.88
C VAL A 459 -19.73 -1.61 -8.96
N TYR A 460 -19.96 -0.93 -7.83
CA TYR A 460 -20.64 0.35 -7.82
C TYR A 460 -19.86 1.42 -8.57
N LEU A 461 -18.56 1.56 -8.31
CA LEU A 461 -17.67 2.47 -9.04
C LEU A 461 -17.70 2.17 -10.54
N ALA A 462 -17.55 0.90 -10.93
CA ALA A 462 -17.61 0.47 -12.32
C ALA A 462 -18.94 0.89 -12.99
N GLY A 463 -20.06 0.78 -12.27
CA GLY A 463 -21.36 1.25 -12.74
C GLY A 463 -21.42 2.77 -12.95
N GLN A 464 -20.87 3.57 -12.03
CA GLN A 464 -20.78 5.03 -12.17
C GLN A 464 -19.93 5.42 -13.38
N LEU A 465 -18.79 4.77 -13.55
CA LEU A 465 -17.87 4.98 -14.66
C LEU A 465 -18.49 4.61 -16.01
N ALA A 466 -19.20 3.48 -16.08
CA ALA A 466 -19.87 3.04 -17.30
C ALA A 466 -21.04 3.95 -17.70
N ALA A 467 -21.77 4.51 -16.73
CA ALA A 467 -22.92 5.39 -16.99
C ALA A 467 -22.53 6.69 -17.71
N ASP A 468 -21.38 7.28 -17.35
CA ASP A 468 -20.87 8.53 -17.91
C ASP A 468 -19.70 8.33 -18.90
N GLY A 469 -19.39 7.07 -19.25
CA GLY A 469 -18.20 6.65 -20.00
C GLY A 469 -17.84 7.51 -21.21
N PRO A 470 -18.77 7.84 -22.12
CA PRO A 470 -18.47 8.66 -23.31
C PRO A 470 -17.93 10.06 -23.00
N SER A 471 -18.25 10.64 -21.83
CA SER A 471 -17.74 11.95 -21.40
C SER A 471 -16.39 11.87 -20.69
N MET A 472 -15.93 10.66 -20.37
CA MET A 472 -14.73 10.38 -19.59
C MET A 472 -13.66 9.64 -20.43
N GLU A 473 -13.88 9.48 -21.74
CA GLU A 473 -12.91 8.88 -22.65
C GLU A 473 -11.59 9.68 -22.68
N TYR A 474 -10.51 8.99 -23.01
CA TYR A 474 -9.24 9.63 -23.35
C TYR A 474 -9.40 10.70 -24.44
N GLU A 475 -8.78 11.86 -24.20
CA GLU A 475 -8.63 12.89 -25.20
C GLU A 475 -7.61 12.44 -26.28
N LEU A 476 -7.76 12.92 -27.52
CA LEU A 476 -6.79 12.63 -28.57
C LEU A 476 -5.43 13.23 -28.20
N GLY A 477 -4.38 12.42 -28.29
CA GLY A 477 -3.02 12.78 -27.87
C GLY A 477 -2.77 12.66 -26.37
N GLU A 478 -3.78 12.32 -25.55
CA GLU A 478 -3.56 12.00 -24.15
C GLU A 478 -2.76 10.70 -24.02
N GLU A 479 -1.79 10.70 -23.11
CA GLU A 479 -1.00 9.52 -22.81
C GLU A 479 -1.85 8.47 -22.08
N ILE A 480 -1.80 7.24 -22.57
CA ILE A 480 -2.55 6.11 -22.03
C ILE A 480 -1.58 5.06 -21.49
N PRO A 481 -1.86 4.43 -20.33
CA PRO A 481 -1.09 3.29 -19.86
C PRO A 481 -1.20 2.12 -20.85
N ALA A 482 -0.12 1.34 -20.99
CA ALA A 482 -0.07 0.24 -21.95
C ALA A 482 -1.20 -0.78 -21.80
N TRP A 483 -1.55 -1.15 -20.55
CA TRP A 483 -2.64 -2.08 -20.25
C TRP A 483 -4.03 -1.56 -20.65
N GLN A 484 -4.17 -0.25 -20.92
CA GLN A 484 -5.41 0.37 -21.43
C GLN A 484 -5.37 0.61 -22.95
N SER A 485 -4.31 0.23 -23.64
CA SER A 485 -4.25 0.38 -25.09
C SER A 485 -5.41 -0.36 -25.75
N PRO A 486 -6.21 0.32 -26.61
CA PRO A 486 -7.33 -0.32 -27.29
C PRO A 486 -6.88 -1.29 -28.40
N LEU A 487 -5.59 -1.27 -28.75
CA LEU A 487 -4.98 -2.10 -29.80
C LEU A 487 -3.77 -2.86 -29.24
N VAL A 488 -3.55 -4.06 -29.78
CA VAL A 488 -2.39 -4.91 -29.52
C VAL A 488 -1.56 -5.09 -30.78
N VAL A 489 -0.30 -5.47 -30.62
CA VAL A 489 0.58 -5.80 -31.75
C VAL A 489 0.21 -7.19 -32.31
N LEU A 490 0.09 -7.30 -33.64
CA LEU A 490 -0.42 -8.49 -34.36
C LEU A 490 0.68 -9.31 -35.06
N SER A 491 1.94 -9.12 -34.65
CA SER A 491 3.15 -9.74 -35.21
C SER A 491 4.13 -10.07 -34.08
N ASP A 492 5.32 -10.54 -34.42
CA ASP A 492 6.42 -10.75 -33.47
C ASP A 492 7.16 -9.44 -33.09
N ASP A 493 6.61 -8.27 -33.42
CA ASP A 493 7.16 -6.99 -33.00
C ASP A 493 7.02 -6.77 -31.48
N PRO A 494 7.80 -5.85 -30.89
CA PRO A 494 7.70 -5.53 -29.47
C PRO A 494 6.26 -5.18 -29.07
N PRO A 495 5.74 -5.74 -27.97
CA PRO A 495 4.36 -5.47 -27.53
C PRO A 495 4.25 -4.03 -27.02
N VAL A 496 3.01 -3.55 -26.85
CA VAL A 496 2.71 -2.13 -26.55
C VAL A 496 3.42 -1.64 -25.27
N GLU A 497 3.63 -2.52 -24.29
CA GLU A 497 4.32 -2.23 -23.03
C GLU A 497 5.81 -1.91 -23.21
N SER A 498 6.39 -2.19 -24.39
CA SER A 498 7.80 -1.90 -24.69
C SER A 498 8.05 -0.45 -25.10
N PHE A 499 7.00 0.34 -25.32
CA PHE A 499 7.09 1.73 -25.77
C PHE A 499 7.03 2.71 -24.59
N ALA A 500 7.72 3.84 -24.74
CA ALA A 500 7.87 4.83 -23.67
C ALA A 500 6.63 5.71 -23.50
N ALA A 501 5.91 6.00 -24.57
CA ALA A 501 4.64 6.74 -24.52
C ALA A 501 3.64 6.16 -25.52
N ILE A 502 2.38 6.13 -25.13
CA ILE A 502 1.29 5.56 -25.93
C ILE A 502 0.14 6.57 -25.89
N SER A 503 -0.48 6.87 -27.02
CA SER A 503 -1.64 7.76 -27.08
C SER A 503 -2.56 7.38 -28.24
N THR A 504 -3.78 7.90 -28.26
CA THR A 504 -4.67 7.75 -29.41
C THR A 504 -4.64 9.03 -30.26
N VAL A 505 -4.36 8.91 -31.55
CA VAL A 505 -4.26 10.07 -32.46
C VAL A 505 -5.09 9.86 -33.72
N MET A 506 -5.34 10.96 -34.43
CA MET A 506 -5.90 10.93 -35.78
C MET A 506 -4.77 11.15 -36.78
N VAL A 507 -4.58 10.21 -37.71
CA VAL A 507 -3.61 10.34 -38.81
C VAL A 507 -4.34 10.37 -40.14
N GLN A 508 -3.84 11.15 -41.10
CA GLN A 508 -4.44 11.25 -42.42
C GLN A 508 -3.37 11.62 -43.45
N ASN A 509 -3.39 10.98 -44.62
CA ASN A 509 -2.48 11.29 -45.74
C ASN A 509 -1.01 11.25 -45.32
N ILE A 510 -0.64 10.24 -44.54
CA ILE A 510 0.73 10.04 -44.06
C ILE A 510 1.41 8.89 -44.78
N GLU A 511 2.72 8.99 -44.92
CA GLU A 511 3.57 7.88 -45.34
C GLU A 511 4.15 7.20 -44.11
N VAL A 512 4.11 5.88 -44.13
CA VAL A 512 4.60 5.04 -43.06
C VAL A 512 5.45 3.92 -43.65
N ASP A 513 6.36 3.37 -42.86
CA ASP A 513 7.19 2.25 -43.30
C ASP A 513 7.35 1.19 -42.20
N ARG A 514 7.82 0.01 -42.61
CA ARG A 514 7.93 -1.17 -41.74
C ARG A 514 9.09 -2.06 -42.18
N HIS A 515 9.81 -2.59 -41.20
CA HIS A 515 10.75 -3.69 -41.37
C HIS A 515 10.09 -5.00 -40.90
N GLY A 516 9.51 -5.77 -41.82
CA GLY A 516 8.70 -6.95 -41.52
C GLY A 516 7.57 -7.14 -42.54
N GLY A 517 6.94 -8.32 -42.54
CA GLY A 517 5.88 -8.63 -43.50
C GLY A 517 4.56 -7.89 -43.22
N PRO A 518 3.59 -7.97 -44.17
CA PRO A 518 2.31 -7.27 -44.10
C PRO A 518 1.31 -7.89 -43.11
N GLU A 519 1.65 -9.00 -42.44
CA GLU A 519 0.87 -9.60 -41.36
C GLU A 519 0.89 -8.78 -40.04
N GLY A 520 1.86 -7.86 -39.90
CA GLY A 520 1.92 -6.97 -38.74
C GLY A 520 1.02 -5.73 -38.87
N ASN A 521 0.81 -5.04 -37.75
CA ASN A 521 0.02 -3.80 -37.67
C ASN A 521 0.80 -2.60 -37.09
N LEU A 522 2.08 -2.78 -36.74
CA LEU A 522 2.96 -1.71 -36.28
C LEU A 522 3.72 -1.11 -37.47
N VAL A 523 3.57 0.19 -37.66
CA VAL A 523 4.30 0.96 -38.69
C VAL A 523 4.95 2.19 -38.06
N TYR A 524 6.00 2.72 -38.67
CA TYR A 524 6.65 3.95 -38.22
C TYR A 524 6.38 5.08 -39.22
N VAL A 525 6.45 6.34 -38.75
CA VAL A 525 6.48 7.48 -39.66
C VAL A 525 7.61 7.24 -40.69
N ALA A 526 7.32 7.41 -41.98
CA ALA A 526 8.29 7.10 -43.03
C ALA A 526 9.63 7.82 -42.78
N ASP A 527 10.72 7.14 -43.12
CA ASP A 527 12.09 7.65 -42.98
C ASP A 527 12.55 7.84 -41.52
N THR A 528 11.81 7.31 -40.52
CA THR A 528 12.28 7.23 -39.13
C THR A 528 13.56 6.38 -39.06
N PRO A 529 14.70 6.89 -38.54
CA PRO A 529 15.93 6.10 -38.42
C PRO A 529 15.71 4.81 -37.65
N PHE A 530 16.30 3.69 -38.10
CA PHE A 530 16.06 2.37 -37.50
C PHE A 530 16.35 2.34 -35.99
N GLU A 531 17.44 2.96 -35.55
CA GLU A 531 17.83 3.06 -34.14
C GLU A 531 16.81 3.80 -33.27
N GLN A 532 16.02 4.70 -33.86
CA GLN A 532 14.97 5.42 -33.14
C GLN A 532 13.69 4.60 -32.98
N ARG A 533 13.57 3.43 -33.62
CA ARG A 533 12.32 2.65 -33.61
C ARG A 533 12.14 1.81 -32.35
N GLY A 534 13.21 1.57 -31.58
CA GLY A 534 13.14 0.68 -30.41
C GLY A 534 12.87 -0.78 -30.78
N LEU A 535 13.21 -1.18 -32.02
CA LEU A 535 13.12 -2.55 -32.50
C LEU A 535 14.45 -3.29 -32.24
N PRO A 536 14.43 -4.63 -32.07
CA PRO A 536 15.66 -5.44 -32.01
C PRO A 536 16.54 -5.22 -33.26
N ALA A 537 17.87 -5.14 -33.07
CA ALA A 537 18.82 -4.85 -34.16
C ALA A 537 18.72 -5.81 -35.35
N GLU A 538 18.39 -7.08 -35.11
CA GLU A 538 18.22 -8.10 -36.14
C GLU A 538 17.04 -7.81 -37.10
N TYR A 539 16.11 -6.94 -36.70
CA TYR A 539 14.93 -6.60 -37.50
C TYR A 539 15.30 -5.70 -38.67
N ALA A 540 16.47 -5.05 -38.65
CA ALA A 540 16.97 -4.23 -39.77
C ALA A 540 17.10 -5.05 -41.07
N ASN A 541 17.32 -6.37 -40.96
CA ASN A 541 17.45 -7.28 -42.09
C ASN A 541 16.11 -7.80 -42.62
N ARG A 542 14.98 -7.46 -41.97
CA ARG A 542 13.64 -7.85 -42.43
C ARG A 542 13.27 -7.08 -43.70
N PRO A 543 12.34 -7.61 -44.52
CA PRO A 543 11.82 -6.91 -45.69
C PRO A 543 11.35 -5.50 -45.34
N TYR A 544 11.84 -4.49 -46.08
CA TYR A 544 11.43 -3.11 -45.92
C TYR A 544 10.28 -2.78 -46.85
N HIS A 545 9.20 -2.25 -46.29
CA HIS A 545 8.01 -1.85 -47.03
C HIS A 545 7.62 -0.41 -46.67
N ARG A 546 7.20 0.37 -47.66
CA ARG A 546 6.69 1.73 -47.50
C ARG A 546 5.25 1.78 -47.97
N TYR A 547 4.40 2.47 -47.21
CA TYR A 547 2.96 2.52 -47.44
C TYR A 547 2.46 3.95 -47.36
N ARG A 548 1.42 4.27 -48.14
CA ARG A 548 0.65 5.51 -48.02
C ARG A 548 -0.71 5.23 -47.43
N ILE A 549 -0.99 5.82 -46.27
CA ILE A 549 -2.33 5.86 -45.70
C ILE A 549 -3.06 7.06 -46.29
N SER A 550 -4.06 6.82 -47.13
CA SER A 550 -4.79 7.87 -47.86
C SER A 550 -6.28 7.83 -47.53
N GLY A 551 -6.98 8.94 -47.75
CA GLY A 551 -8.43 9.01 -47.59
C GLY A 551 -8.87 9.69 -46.29
N ASP A 552 -9.91 9.16 -45.64
CA ASP A 552 -10.46 9.73 -44.40
C ASP A 552 -9.47 9.63 -43.22
N PRO A 553 -9.56 10.48 -42.19
CA PRO A 553 -8.73 10.40 -40.99
C PRO A 553 -8.90 9.07 -40.24
N TRP A 554 -7.78 8.46 -39.81
CA TRP A 554 -7.72 7.20 -39.09
C TRP A 554 -7.47 7.43 -37.61
N ARG A 555 -8.30 6.84 -36.75
CA ARG A 555 -8.02 6.75 -35.30
C ARG A 555 -7.08 5.57 -35.05
N VAL A 556 -5.84 5.86 -34.69
CA VAL A 556 -4.78 4.85 -34.45
C VAL A 556 -4.17 5.04 -33.07
N VAL A 557 -3.48 4.00 -32.57
CA VAL A 557 -2.67 4.12 -31.36
C VAL A 557 -1.27 4.56 -31.78
N SER A 558 -0.83 5.75 -31.36
CA SER A 558 0.55 6.20 -31.51
C SER A 558 1.40 5.59 -30.40
N VAL A 559 2.55 5.05 -30.75
CA VAL A 559 3.58 4.59 -29.81
C VAL A 559 4.86 5.36 -30.07
N VAL A 560 5.56 5.74 -29.01
CA VAL A 560 6.86 6.42 -29.10
C VAL A 560 7.88 5.55 -28.39
N SER A 561 8.96 5.19 -29.09
CA SER A 561 10.04 4.41 -28.50
C SER A 561 10.83 5.25 -27.49
N ALA A 562 11.62 4.60 -26.63
CA ALA A 562 12.55 5.32 -25.74
C ALA A 562 13.60 6.16 -26.49
N ALA A 563 13.88 5.83 -27.75
CA ALA A 563 14.80 6.56 -28.63
C ALA A 563 14.09 7.65 -29.47
N GLY A 564 12.81 7.91 -29.22
CA GLY A 564 12.05 9.03 -29.77
C GLY A 564 11.35 8.77 -31.12
N GLY A 565 11.48 7.58 -31.69
CA GLY A 565 10.81 7.25 -32.96
C GLY A 565 9.32 7.02 -32.76
N GLN A 566 8.52 7.65 -33.62
CA GLN A 566 7.06 7.59 -33.59
C GLN A 566 6.54 6.49 -34.52
N GLY A 567 5.74 5.59 -33.95
CA GLY A 567 5.01 4.55 -34.67
C GLY A 567 3.51 4.61 -34.43
N TYR A 568 2.78 3.86 -35.26
CA TYR A 568 1.33 3.72 -35.22
C TYR A 568 0.97 2.23 -35.24
N LEU A 569 0.14 1.82 -34.27
CA LEU A 569 -0.58 0.56 -34.31
C LEU A 569 -1.89 0.75 -35.06
N LEU A 570 -2.06 -0.01 -36.13
CA LEU A 570 -3.29 -0.06 -36.91
C LEU A 570 -4.27 -1.09 -36.31
N PRO A 571 -5.61 -0.90 -36.45
CA PRO A 571 -6.59 -1.82 -35.86
C PRO A 571 -6.56 -3.26 -36.41
N LYS A 572 -5.94 -3.47 -37.57
CA LYS A 572 -5.85 -4.75 -38.28
C LYS A 572 -4.48 -4.86 -38.98
N PRO A 573 -4.07 -6.05 -39.44
CA PRO A 573 -2.86 -6.22 -40.24
C PRO A 573 -2.85 -5.39 -41.52
N LEU A 574 -1.65 -5.05 -42.01
CA LEU A 574 -1.45 -4.27 -43.24
C LEU A 574 -2.04 -4.97 -44.48
N ASP A 575 -1.93 -6.29 -44.60
CA ASP A 575 -2.38 -7.06 -45.76
C ASP A 575 -3.90 -6.89 -46.03
N GLU A 576 -4.71 -6.76 -44.98
CA GLU A 576 -6.14 -6.51 -45.09
C GLU A 576 -6.43 -5.12 -45.64
N TYR A 577 -5.69 -4.10 -45.21
CA TYR A 577 -5.86 -2.73 -45.68
C TYR A 577 -5.32 -2.51 -47.10
N VAL A 578 -4.24 -3.20 -47.46
CA VAL A 578 -3.72 -3.22 -48.84
C VAL A 578 -4.73 -3.89 -49.78
N ARG A 579 -5.28 -5.04 -49.39
CA ARG A 579 -6.29 -5.76 -50.19
C ARG A 579 -7.58 -4.96 -50.38
N SER A 580 -7.96 -4.17 -49.39
CA SER A 580 -9.17 -3.33 -49.43
C SER A 580 -8.92 -1.95 -50.06
N GLY A 581 -7.68 -1.60 -50.40
CA GLY A 581 -7.31 -0.35 -51.08
C GLY A 581 -7.28 0.89 -50.18
N TYR A 582 -7.34 0.69 -48.85
CA TYR A 582 -7.25 1.75 -47.84
C TYR A 582 -5.79 2.19 -47.59
N ILE A 583 -4.85 1.29 -47.85
CA ILE A 583 -3.40 1.54 -47.80
C ILE A 583 -2.82 1.12 -49.14
N GLU A 584 -1.95 1.95 -49.71
CA GLU A 584 -1.23 1.63 -50.95
C GLU A 584 0.25 1.39 -50.62
N GLU A 585 0.79 0.26 -51.06
CA GLU A 585 2.23 0.00 -50.95
C GLU A 585 2.98 0.85 -52.00
N ILE A 586 3.84 1.73 -51.52
CA ILE A 586 4.72 2.53 -52.38
C ILE A 586 5.95 1.67 -52.66
N THR A 587 6.06 1.13 -53.87
CA THR A 587 7.36 0.64 -54.35
C THR A 587 8.30 1.84 -54.44
N PRO A 588 9.45 1.87 -53.74
CA PRO A 588 10.35 3.00 -53.83
C PRO A 588 10.90 3.11 -55.25
N THR A 589 10.32 3.99 -56.06
CA THR A 589 10.92 4.46 -57.30
C THR A 589 12.06 5.41 -56.92
N GLY A 590 13.20 4.84 -56.52
CA GLY A 590 14.48 5.55 -56.65
C GLY A 590 14.74 5.86 -58.13
N PRO A 591 15.60 6.83 -58.45
CA PRO A 591 15.92 7.14 -59.84
C PRO A 591 16.40 5.88 -60.56
N ALA A 592 15.75 5.56 -61.67
CA ALA A 592 16.06 4.40 -62.48
C ALA A 592 17.52 4.41 -62.92
N HIS A 593 18.13 3.23 -62.99
CA HIS A 593 19.42 2.99 -63.63
C HIS A 593 19.52 3.84 -64.92
N PRO A 594 20.53 4.71 -65.08
CA PRO A 594 20.55 5.73 -66.16
C PRO A 594 20.76 5.14 -67.56
N GLY A 595 20.91 3.82 -67.66
CA GLY A 595 21.18 3.08 -68.88
C GLY A 595 22.67 3.08 -69.23
N LEU A 596 23.05 2.29 -70.23
CA LEU A 596 24.42 2.32 -70.73
C LEU A 596 24.66 3.56 -71.59
N PRO A 597 25.84 4.20 -71.51
CA PRO A 597 26.17 5.31 -72.40
C PRO A 597 26.23 4.84 -73.87
N PRO A 598 25.95 5.73 -74.83
CA PRO A 598 26.02 5.38 -76.26
C PRO A 598 27.46 5.02 -76.66
N ILE A 599 27.59 4.03 -77.56
CA ILE A 599 28.89 3.54 -78.04
C ILE A 599 29.68 4.66 -78.73
N ASN A 600 30.85 4.99 -78.18
CA ASN A 600 31.78 5.97 -78.73
C ASN A 600 33.08 5.32 -79.27
N ASP A 601 33.96 6.12 -79.87
CA ASP A 601 35.21 5.63 -80.47
C ASP A 601 36.19 5.06 -79.43
N GLY A 602 36.19 5.59 -78.20
CA GLY A 602 36.98 5.05 -77.09
C GLY A 602 36.53 3.64 -76.70
N MET A 603 35.22 3.39 -76.67
CA MET A 603 34.66 2.05 -76.40
C MET A 603 34.96 1.08 -77.54
N ARG A 604 35.00 1.54 -78.80
CA ARG A 604 35.43 0.72 -79.95
C ARG A 604 36.91 0.37 -79.88
N ALA A 605 37.76 1.31 -79.46
CA ALA A 605 39.19 1.04 -79.23
C ALA A 605 39.39 0.03 -78.08
N ALA A 606 38.71 0.21 -76.96
CA ALA A 606 38.75 -0.73 -75.83
C ALA A 606 38.23 -2.13 -76.20
N ALA A 607 37.23 -2.22 -77.09
CA ALA A 607 36.74 -3.49 -77.62
C ALA A 607 37.81 -4.20 -78.49
N ALA A 608 38.53 -3.46 -79.33
CA ALA A 608 39.61 -4.02 -80.15
C ALA A 608 40.77 -4.59 -79.33
N GLU A 609 40.99 -4.03 -78.13
CA GLU A 609 42.03 -4.47 -77.19
C GLU A 609 41.60 -5.67 -76.31
N ASN A 610 40.30 -5.99 -76.25
CA ASN A 610 39.75 -7.04 -75.37
C ASN A 610 38.80 -8.02 -76.10
N PRO A 611 39.30 -8.79 -77.09
CA PRO A 611 38.48 -9.75 -77.85
C PRO A 611 37.92 -10.86 -76.95
N ASN A 612 36.67 -11.26 -77.20
CA ASN A 612 35.85 -12.16 -76.37
C ASN A 612 35.48 -11.63 -74.96
N GLY A 613 35.89 -10.41 -74.60
CA GLY A 613 35.65 -9.79 -73.31
C GLY A 613 34.36 -8.98 -73.21
N TRP A 614 34.40 -7.98 -72.33
CA TRP A 614 33.35 -6.96 -72.12
C TRP A 614 33.99 -5.58 -72.01
N VAL A 615 33.31 -4.56 -72.54
CA VAL A 615 33.62 -3.16 -72.28
C VAL A 615 32.67 -2.67 -71.19
N TYR A 616 33.17 -2.56 -69.97
CA TYR A 616 32.42 -2.08 -68.80
C TYR A 616 32.33 -0.56 -68.78
N CYS A 617 31.16 -0.04 -68.43
CA CYS A 617 30.85 1.38 -68.35
C CYS A 617 30.62 1.75 -66.88
N ALA A 618 31.51 2.56 -66.32
CA ALA A 618 31.28 3.18 -65.01
C ALA A 618 30.43 4.45 -65.15
N ASP A 619 29.79 4.87 -64.08
CA ASP A 619 29.11 6.16 -64.00
C ASP A 619 30.11 7.32 -64.23
N PRO A 620 29.78 8.34 -65.03
CA PRO A 620 30.68 9.47 -65.31
C PRO A 620 31.02 10.31 -64.08
N ASP A 621 30.26 10.20 -62.99
CA ASP A 621 30.57 10.87 -61.73
C ASP A 621 31.73 10.19 -60.98
N VAL A 622 32.28 9.07 -61.47
CA VAL A 622 33.44 8.41 -60.85
C VAL A 622 34.70 9.24 -61.06
N ASP A 623 35.32 9.68 -59.95
CA ASP A 623 36.63 10.30 -59.95
C ASP A 623 37.73 9.28 -59.59
N PRO A 624 38.65 8.95 -60.54
CA PRO A 624 39.71 7.97 -60.32
C PRO A 624 40.74 8.38 -59.27
N ARG A 625 40.72 9.63 -58.78
CA ARG A 625 41.53 10.05 -57.62
C ARG A 625 41.09 9.39 -56.32
N PHE A 626 39.83 8.97 -56.22
CA PHE A 626 39.22 8.48 -54.98
C PHE A 626 38.62 7.07 -55.09
N ILE A 627 38.23 6.65 -56.29
CA ILE A 627 37.69 5.32 -56.55
C ILE A 627 38.68 4.58 -57.46
N ASP A 628 39.33 3.57 -56.90
CA ASP A 628 40.23 2.70 -57.66
C ASP A 628 39.43 1.63 -58.41
N GLY A 629 39.71 1.48 -59.70
CA GLY A 629 38.97 0.58 -60.60
C GLY A 629 37.49 0.93 -60.78
N ILE A 630 36.67 -0.10 -61.05
CA ILE A 630 35.23 0.03 -61.28
C ILE A 630 34.49 -0.92 -60.32
N PRO A 631 34.27 -0.53 -59.05
CA PRO A 631 33.53 -1.34 -58.11
C PRO A 631 32.06 -1.49 -58.52
N LEU A 632 31.40 -2.57 -58.08
CA LEU A 632 30.02 -2.89 -58.48
C LEU A 632 29.02 -1.73 -58.26
N PRO A 633 29.05 -0.96 -57.15
CA PRO A 633 28.07 0.13 -56.95
C PRO A 633 28.14 1.26 -57.98
N VAL A 634 29.27 1.42 -58.70
CA VAL A 634 29.48 2.50 -59.69
C VAL A 634 29.40 2.01 -61.13
N LEU A 635 29.35 0.70 -61.32
CA LEU A 635 29.28 0.07 -62.64
C LEU A 635 27.84 0.20 -63.18
N LEU A 636 27.67 0.79 -64.37
CA LEU A 636 26.39 0.82 -65.08
C LEU A 636 26.11 -0.50 -65.82
N GLY A 637 27.16 -1.25 -66.16
CA GLY A 637 27.06 -2.50 -66.91
C GLY A 637 28.08 -2.54 -68.03
N GLY A 638 27.83 -3.29 -69.10
CA GLY A 638 28.81 -3.42 -70.18
C GLY A 638 28.27 -3.92 -71.51
N TYR A 639 29.09 -3.72 -72.55
CA TYR A 639 28.84 -4.21 -73.91
C TYR A 639 29.74 -5.41 -74.23
N LYS A 640 29.16 -6.47 -74.81
CA LYS A 640 29.88 -7.69 -75.15
C LYS A 640 30.78 -7.49 -76.38
N VAL A 641 32.01 -8.01 -76.31
CA VAL A 641 32.99 -7.97 -77.41
C VAL A 641 33.07 -9.35 -78.08
N GLY A 642 33.01 -9.36 -79.42
CA GLY A 642 33.15 -10.54 -80.25
C GLY A 642 34.61 -11.00 -80.43
N PRO A 643 34.83 -12.15 -81.09
CA PRO A 643 36.17 -12.67 -81.36
C PRO A 643 37.00 -11.81 -82.32
N ASP A 644 36.33 -10.97 -83.10
CA ASP A 644 36.90 -10.03 -84.09
C ASP A 644 37.26 -8.66 -83.48
N GLY A 645 37.10 -8.49 -82.16
CA GLY A 645 37.35 -7.24 -81.46
C GLY A 645 36.25 -6.18 -81.69
N GLN A 646 35.10 -6.54 -82.27
CA GLN A 646 33.96 -5.64 -82.45
C GLN A 646 32.87 -5.88 -81.40
N LEU A 647 32.06 -4.85 -81.10
CA LEU A 647 30.95 -4.95 -80.16
C LEU A 647 29.78 -5.71 -80.80
N THR A 648 29.25 -6.73 -80.13
CA THR A 648 28.21 -7.63 -80.69
C THR A 648 26.79 -7.07 -80.62
N GLY A 649 26.58 -6.01 -79.83
CA GLY A 649 25.27 -5.44 -79.51
C GLY A 649 24.59 -6.05 -78.28
N GLU A 650 25.14 -7.11 -77.70
CA GLU A 650 24.65 -7.67 -76.43
C GLU A 650 25.11 -6.81 -75.24
N THR A 651 24.18 -6.53 -74.31
CA THR A 651 24.40 -5.63 -73.16
C THR A 651 24.09 -6.34 -71.86
N TYR A 652 24.91 -6.08 -70.85
CA TYR A 652 24.67 -6.41 -69.45
C TYR A 652 24.37 -5.12 -68.68
N ILE A 653 23.28 -5.09 -67.91
CA ILE A 653 22.94 -3.99 -66.99
C ILE A 653 23.23 -4.46 -65.58
N ASN A 654 23.92 -3.62 -64.81
CA ASN A 654 24.26 -3.95 -63.43
C ASN A 654 23.12 -3.57 -62.48
N GLU A 655 22.43 -4.57 -61.92
CA GLU A 655 21.36 -4.38 -60.95
C GLU A 655 21.87 -3.87 -59.59
N ASP A 656 23.16 -4.07 -59.29
CA ASP A 656 23.80 -3.61 -58.05
C ASP A 656 24.25 -2.14 -58.10
N TYR A 657 24.01 -1.45 -59.23
CA TYR A 657 24.30 -0.03 -59.37
C TYR A 657 23.59 0.79 -58.28
N ARG A 658 24.29 1.77 -57.72
CA ARG A 658 23.73 2.76 -56.81
C ARG A 658 23.75 4.13 -57.50
N PRO A 659 22.63 4.86 -57.53
CA PRO A 659 22.59 6.19 -58.16
C PRO A 659 23.68 7.11 -57.62
N SER A 660 24.35 7.81 -58.54
CA SER A 660 25.44 8.74 -58.24
C SER A 660 24.99 9.89 -57.32
N PRO A 661 25.94 10.58 -56.65
CA PRO A 661 25.64 11.75 -55.84
C PRO A 661 24.77 12.79 -56.58
N ARG A 662 25.06 13.03 -57.86
CA ARG A 662 24.31 13.96 -58.72
C ARG A 662 22.90 13.46 -59.02
N LEU A 663 22.73 12.17 -59.33
CA LEU A 663 21.40 11.58 -59.58
C LEU A 663 20.53 11.55 -58.32
N ARG A 664 21.15 11.53 -57.13
CA ARG A 664 20.47 11.69 -55.83
C ARG A 664 20.13 13.13 -55.49
N GLY A 665 20.53 14.09 -56.31
CA GLY A 665 20.28 15.52 -56.09
C GLY A 665 21.17 16.15 -55.02
N TYR A 666 22.30 15.53 -54.67
CA TYR A 666 23.26 16.15 -53.75
C TYR A 666 23.92 17.38 -54.40
N PRO A 667 24.34 18.37 -53.59
CA PRO A 667 25.01 19.58 -54.10
C PRO A 667 26.29 19.26 -54.87
N GLU A 668 26.60 20.08 -55.87
CA GLU A 668 27.88 19.97 -56.59
C GLU A 668 29.06 20.22 -55.63
N PRO A 669 30.00 19.27 -55.49
CA PRO A 669 31.03 19.34 -54.47
C PRO A 669 32.06 20.44 -54.79
N ARG A 670 32.38 21.25 -53.78
CA ARG A 670 33.37 22.33 -53.86
C ARG A 670 34.72 21.95 -53.27
N THR A 671 34.76 20.88 -52.48
CA THR A 671 35.97 20.35 -51.85
C THR A 671 36.06 18.85 -52.10
N ASP A 672 37.29 18.31 -52.04
CA ASP A 672 37.50 16.86 -52.12
C ASP A 672 36.76 16.11 -50.99
N PHE A 673 36.60 16.74 -49.82
CA PHE A 673 35.76 16.21 -48.74
C PHE A 673 34.29 16.09 -49.14
N GLU A 674 33.69 17.12 -49.76
CA GLU A 674 32.30 17.06 -50.22
C GLU A 674 32.11 16.00 -51.31
N LEU A 675 33.09 15.83 -52.20
CA LEU A 675 33.06 14.80 -53.24
C LEU A 675 33.01 13.39 -52.63
N VAL A 676 33.90 13.10 -51.69
CA VAL A 676 33.93 11.79 -51.00
C VAL A 676 32.73 11.61 -50.08
N LEU A 677 32.24 12.67 -49.42
CA LEU A 677 31.00 12.63 -48.65
C LEU A 677 29.83 12.22 -49.54
N GLY A 678 29.76 12.76 -50.76
CA GLY A 678 28.82 12.32 -51.79
C GLY A 678 28.93 10.84 -52.11
N TYR A 679 30.14 10.32 -52.34
CA TYR A 679 30.35 8.90 -52.61
C TYR A 679 29.97 8.00 -51.43
N VAL A 680 30.28 8.38 -50.19
CA VAL A 680 29.88 7.63 -48.99
C VAL A 680 28.36 7.65 -48.84
N ALA A 681 27.72 8.80 -49.01
CA ALA A 681 26.26 8.95 -48.96
C ALA A 681 25.54 8.24 -50.12
N ALA A 682 26.20 8.04 -51.26
CA ALA A 682 25.71 7.25 -52.39
C ALA A 682 25.95 5.73 -52.22
N GLY A 683 26.75 5.32 -51.23
CA GLY A 683 27.16 3.94 -51.01
C GLY A 683 28.24 3.43 -51.97
N TRP A 684 28.98 4.34 -52.61
CA TRP A 684 30.08 4.03 -53.53
C TRP A 684 31.41 3.82 -52.79
N LEU A 685 31.59 4.47 -51.64
CA LEU A 685 32.73 4.29 -50.74
C LEU A 685 32.23 3.95 -49.33
N SER A 686 33.09 3.30 -48.55
CA SER A 686 32.78 2.98 -47.15
C SER A 686 33.02 4.19 -46.25
N HIS A 687 32.36 4.21 -45.09
CA HIS A 687 32.46 5.32 -44.13
C HIS A 687 33.92 5.69 -43.76
N PRO A 688 34.86 4.75 -43.53
CA PRO A 688 36.27 5.10 -43.24
C PRO A 688 37.01 5.87 -44.34
N SER A 689 36.54 5.82 -45.60
CA SER A 689 37.15 6.55 -46.71
C SER A 689 37.05 8.07 -46.57
N ILE A 690 36.18 8.58 -45.69
CA ILE A 690 36.05 10.02 -45.43
C ILE A 690 37.20 10.59 -44.58
N LEU A 691 37.86 9.77 -43.76
CA LEU A 691 38.83 10.24 -42.78
C LEU A 691 40.07 10.91 -43.42
N PRO A 692 40.70 10.37 -44.48
CA PRO A 692 41.85 11.01 -45.10
C PRO A 692 41.54 12.40 -45.66
N VAL A 693 40.41 12.55 -46.35
CA VAL A 693 39.99 13.85 -46.92
C VAL A 693 39.51 14.84 -45.85
N THR A 694 39.08 14.35 -44.68
CA THR A 694 38.71 15.18 -43.53
C THR A 694 39.93 15.93 -42.97
N LEU A 695 41.11 15.32 -42.97
CA LEU A 695 42.32 15.92 -42.39
C LEU A 695 42.75 17.20 -43.11
N ASP A 696 42.63 17.21 -44.43
CA ASP A 696 43.09 18.31 -45.27
C ASP A 696 41.93 19.23 -45.71
N ALA A 697 40.69 18.94 -45.29
CA ALA A 697 39.51 19.74 -45.60
C ALA A 697 39.55 21.10 -44.91
N PRO A 698 39.33 22.22 -45.62
CA PRO A 698 39.27 23.56 -45.05
C PRO A 698 37.91 23.84 -44.42
N PHE A 699 37.66 23.29 -43.22
CA PHE A 699 36.40 23.49 -42.52
C PHE A 699 36.22 24.92 -42.02
N LEU A 700 34.98 25.39 -42.06
CA LEU A 700 34.54 26.65 -41.46
C LEU A 700 33.84 26.34 -40.14
N LEU A 701 34.19 27.04 -39.06
CA LEU A 701 33.59 26.84 -37.75
C LEU A 701 33.43 28.17 -37.02
N GLN A 702 32.44 28.23 -36.13
CA GLN A 702 32.21 29.40 -35.29
C GLN A 702 33.07 29.35 -34.04
N THR A 703 33.64 30.50 -33.64
CA THR A 703 34.41 30.62 -32.40
C THR A 703 33.54 31.10 -31.23
N ASP A 704 34.01 30.88 -30.00
CA ASP A 704 33.33 31.22 -28.74
C ASP A 704 33.42 32.71 -28.32
N GLY A 705 33.84 33.60 -29.23
CA GLY A 705 34.08 35.03 -28.96
C GLY A 705 35.49 35.37 -28.44
N ASN A 706 36.24 34.38 -27.95
CA ASN A 706 37.64 34.50 -27.53
C ASN A 706 38.62 33.80 -28.49
N ARG A 707 38.18 33.50 -29.72
CA ARG A 707 38.89 32.67 -30.72
C ARG A 707 39.10 31.21 -30.29
N GLY A 708 38.36 30.72 -29.28
CA GLY A 708 38.30 29.31 -28.91
C GLY A 708 37.26 28.52 -29.71
N LEU A 709 37.32 27.19 -29.62
CA LEU A 709 36.35 26.30 -30.26
C LEU A 709 35.01 26.37 -29.52
N ARG A 710 33.91 26.53 -30.27
CA ARG A 710 32.57 26.49 -29.69
C ARG A 710 32.07 25.04 -29.60
N ILE A 711 32.15 24.47 -28.40
CA ILE A 711 31.65 23.12 -28.10
C ILE A 711 30.18 23.19 -27.66
N GLY A 712 29.33 22.40 -28.31
CA GLY A 712 27.94 22.17 -27.91
C GLY A 712 27.80 20.91 -27.07
N VAL A 713 26.74 20.84 -26.26
CA VAL A 713 26.36 19.64 -25.50
C VAL A 713 24.93 19.30 -25.87
N ASP A 714 24.67 18.08 -26.32
CA ASP A 714 23.31 17.63 -26.65
C ASP A 714 22.51 17.23 -25.39
N GLY A 715 21.22 16.93 -25.55
CA GLY A 715 20.32 16.57 -24.44
C GLY A 715 20.72 15.33 -23.65
N ASN A 716 21.67 14.52 -24.16
CA ASN A 716 22.21 13.33 -23.51
C ASN A 716 23.60 13.56 -22.90
N GLY A 717 24.09 14.80 -22.91
CA GLY A 717 25.39 15.16 -22.34
C GLY A 717 26.58 14.90 -23.27
N ARG A 718 26.37 14.56 -24.55
CA ARG A 718 27.45 14.34 -25.51
C ARG A 718 27.96 15.68 -26.05
N GLU A 719 29.28 15.86 -25.97
CA GLU A 719 29.95 17.06 -26.46
C GLU A 719 30.23 16.97 -27.98
N PHE A 720 29.95 18.04 -28.71
CA PHE A 720 30.13 18.08 -30.16
C PHE A 720 30.66 19.41 -30.68
N LEU A 721 31.39 19.36 -31.79
CA LEU A 721 31.91 20.51 -32.53
C LEU A 721 31.22 20.58 -33.89
N VAL A 722 30.57 21.71 -34.18
CA VAL A 722 29.96 21.96 -35.50
C VAL A 722 30.99 22.56 -36.45
N VAL A 723 31.12 21.96 -37.63
CA VAL A 723 31.92 22.46 -38.74
C VAL A 723 31.12 22.46 -40.04
N TYR A 724 31.51 23.30 -40.99
CA TYR A 724 30.87 23.43 -42.29
C TYR A 724 31.89 23.21 -43.40
N SER A 725 31.52 22.39 -44.40
CA SER A 725 32.43 21.98 -45.48
C SER A 725 32.68 23.07 -46.52
N SER A 726 31.75 24.02 -46.68
CA SER A 726 31.90 25.18 -47.56
C SER A 726 30.97 26.34 -47.15
N PRO A 727 31.20 27.58 -47.61
CA PRO A 727 30.40 28.75 -47.22
C PRO A 727 28.90 28.61 -47.47
N GLY A 728 28.48 27.76 -48.42
CA GLY A 728 27.07 27.53 -48.73
C GLY A 728 26.30 26.80 -47.63
N PHE A 729 27.01 26.08 -46.75
CA PHE A 729 26.42 25.37 -45.61
C PHE A 729 26.41 26.19 -44.32
N VAL A 730 27.07 27.36 -44.31
CA VAL A 730 27.11 28.22 -43.12
C VAL A 730 25.77 28.96 -42.98
N PRO A 731 25.09 28.88 -41.82
CA PRO A 731 23.82 29.57 -41.61
C PRO A 731 23.93 31.09 -41.78
N PRO A 732 22.92 31.74 -42.38
CA PRO A 732 22.90 33.19 -42.52
C PRO A 732 22.93 33.85 -41.13
N ASN A 733 23.81 34.84 -40.95
CA ASN A 733 24.11 35.55 -39.69
C ASN A 733 25.08 34.86 -38.71
N THR A 734 25.76 33.79 -39.11
CA THR A 734 26.88 33.25 -38.32
C THR A 734 28.03 34.28 -38.27
N GLN A 735 28.33 34.81 -37.09
CA GLN A 735 29.47 35.73 -36.84
C GLN A 735 30.68 34.95 -36.32
N ASP A 736 31.87 35.55 -36.43
CA ASP A 736 33.14 35.02 -35.88
C ASP A 736 33.55 33.64 -36.41
N ILE A 737 33.48 33.49 -37.74
CA ILE A 737 33.88 32.29 -38.48
C ILE A 737 35.40 32.24 -38.60
N MET A 738 35.98 31.09 -38.28
CA MET A 738 37.37 30.74 -38.53
C MET A 738 37.44 29.58 -39.52
N GLN A 739 38.50 29.53 -40.32
CA GLN A 739 38.83 28.38 -41.16
C GLN A 739 39.95 27.58 -40.49
N SER A 740 39.79 26.25 -40.41
CA SER A 740 40.80 25.34 -39.89
C SER A 740 40.73 24.01 -40.63
N THR A 741 41.86 23.31 -40.72
CA THR A 741 41.89 21.94 -41.26
C THR A 741 41.55 20.91 -40.20
N GLY A 742 41.06 19.72 -40.60
CA GLY A 742 40.84 18.62 -39.66
C GLY A 742 42.11 18.21 -38.92
N ARG A 743 43.28 18.31 -39.56
CA ARG A 743 44.60 18.06 -38.96
C ARG A 743 44.97 19.06 -37.87
N GLU A 744 44.67 20.35 -38.08
CA GLU A 744 44.89 21.40 -37.07
C GLU A 744 43.93 21.28 -35.90
N LEU A 745 42.69 20.81 -36.15
CA LEU A 745 41.68 20.60 -35.10
C LEU A 745 41.97 19.34 -34.27
N ALA A 746 42.56 18.31 -34.87
CA ALA A 746 42.72 16.98 -34.27
C ALA A 746 43.17 16.98 -32.79
N PRO A 747 44.19 17.74 -32.34
CA PRO A 747 44.61 17.73 -30.93
C PRO A 747 43.54 18.14 -29.92
N ALA A 748 42.50 18.84 -30.36
CA ALA A 748 41.41 19.35 -29.52
C ALA A 748 40.11 18.52 -29.64
N LEU A 749 40.12 17.40 -30.37
CA LEU A 749 38.91 16.61 -30.67
C LEU A 749 38.69 15.39 -29.74
N ALA A 750 39.52 15.21 -28.72
CA ALA A 750 39.42 14.06 -27.82
C ALA A 750 38.04 14.00 -27.14
N GLY A 751 37.32 12.89 -27.32
CA GLY A 751 35.98 12.70 -26.74
C GLY A 751 34.86 13.53 -27.38
N LEU A 752 35.15 14.36 -28.41
CA LEU A 752 34.15 15.16 -29.11
C LEU A 752 33.59 14.41 -30.33
N THR A 753 32.33 14.70 -30.69
CA THR A 753 31.78 14.35 -32.01
C THR A 753 31.87 15.56 -32.94
N VAL A 754 32.50 15.43 -34.11
CA VAL A 754 32.52 16.48 -35.13
C VAL A 754 31.30 16.32 -36.03
N ILE A 755 30.41 17.31 -36.02
CA ILE A 755 29.21 17.34 -36.86
C ILE A 755 29.46 18.27 -38.04
N VAL A 756 29.53 17.70 -39.25
CA VAL A 756 29.73 18.44 -40.49
C VAL A 756 28.38 18.74 -41.14
N ASN A 757 28.12 20.02 -41.44
CA ASN A 757 26.88 20.52 -42.08
C ASN A 757 25.59 20.09 -41.33
N PRO A 758 25.42 20.47 -40.04
CA PRO A 758 24.26 20.08 -39.25
C PRO A 758 22.94 20.57 -39.85
N GLY A 759 21.90 19.74 -39.76
CA GLY A 759 20.53 20.09 -40.17
C GLY A 759 20.28 20.10 -41.68
N GLY A 760 21.25 19.71 -42.51
CA GLY A 760 21.09 19.57 -43.96
C GLY A 760 21.02 18.10 -44.42
N ASN A 761 20.43 17.85 -45.60
CA ASN A 761 20.39 16.53 -46.25
C ASN A 761 21.77 16.06 -46.78
N PHE A 762 22.86 16.78 -46.47
CA PHE A 762 24.22 16.53 -46.95
C PHE A 762 25.25 16.88 -45.86
N GLY A 763 25.38 15.99 -44.88
CA GLY A 763 26.25 16.14 -43.70
C GLY A 763 26.65 14.78 -43.12
N ILE A 764 27.53 14.78 -42.12
CA ILE A 764 28.06 13.57 -41.48
C ILE A 764 28.51 13.86 -40.04
N GLU A 765 28.35 12.88 -39.15
CA GLU A 765 28.98 12.91 -37.81
C GLU A 765 30.22 12.02 -37.82
N LEU A 766 31.34 12.56 -37.31
CA LEU A 766 32.62 11.87 -37.23
C LEU A 766 33.10 11.87 -35.78
N PRO A 767 33.44 10.70 -35.20
CA PRO A 767 34.10 10.65 -33.90
C PRO A 767 35.44 11.40 -33.95
N GLY A 768 35.65 12.33 -33.02
CA GLY A 768 36.88 13.11 -32.94
C GLY A 768 38.12 12.25 -32.74
N ASP A 769 37.98 11.15 -32.01
CA ASP A 769 39.04 10.15 -31.80
C ASP A 769 39.50 9.47 -33.10
N ASP A 770 38.60 9.30 -34.09
CA ASP A 770 38.96 8.72 -35.39
C ASP A 770 39.74 9.71 -36.25
N ILE A 771 39.40 11.00 -36.15
CA ILE A 771 40.15 12.10 -36.79
C ILE A 771 41.55 12.22 -36.14
N MET A 772 41.63 12.15 -34.81
CA MET A 772 42.90 12.12 -34.08
C MET A 772 43.80 10.97 -34.50
N ARG A 773 43.24 9.76 -34.59
CA ARG A 773 43.96 8.56 -35.02
C ARG A 773 44.46 8.70 -36.45
N ALA A 774 43.64 9.22 -37.36
CA ALA A 774 44.03 9.48 -38.74
C ALA A 774 45.10 10.58 -38.85
N ALA A 775 45.09 11.58 -37.97
CA ALA A 775 46.09 12.65 -37.91
C ALA A 775 47.42 12.22 -37.28
N GLY A 776 47.49 11.04 -36.65
CA GLY A 776 48.67 10.56 -35.93
C GLY A 776 48.86 11.19 -34.55
N VAL A 777 47.80 11.74 -33.95
CA VAL A 777 47.83 12.32 -32.60
C VAL A 777 47.67 11.19 -31.56
N PRO A 778 48.61 11.01 -30.61
CA PRO A 778 48.50 9.98 -29.59
C PRO A 778 47.33 10.27 -28.63
N GLN A 779 46.50 9.26 -28.33
CA GLN A 779 45.50 9.36 -27.27
C GLN A 779 46.22 9.54 -25.92
N GLN A 780 45.95 10.63 -25.22
CA GLN A 780 46.38 10.77 -23.82
C GLN A 780 45.57 9.76 -22.98
N ALA A 781 46.28 8.95 -22.20
CA ALA A 781 45.71 7.92 -21.34
C ALA A 781 44.93 8.50 -20.15
#